data_AF-A0A8H4FJ63-F1
#
_entry.id   AF-A0A8H4FJ63-F1
#
_cell.length_a   1.000
_cell.length_b   1.000
_cell.length_c   1.000
_cell.angle_alpha   90.00
_cell.angle_beta   90.00
_cell.angle_gamma   90.00
#
_symmetry.space_group_name_H-M   'P 1'
#
loop_
_entity.id
_entity.type
_entity.pdbx_description
1 polymer ?
#
loop_
_entity_poly.entity_id
_entity_poly.type
_entity_poly.pdbx_seq_one_letter_code
_entity_poly.pdbx_strand_id
1 'polypeptide(L)'
;MPVTDFSVKEKYEYLNGFDSFHESEAIKGALPIGANSPQKAPYGLYAEKLSGTAFTAPRHENLQTWLYRIIPAASHSSFEPLRENGPKPGGQIHQIPNQLRWDPFDISNDTDWISGLRPVGGAGDPAMKTGLGIFIFAAGKSMDAKTAMYSSDGDMLIVLQHGVLDIKTELGNILVRPNEIAVIPRGIRYQVNLPEGPVRGYILELHQGHFTLPELGPIGSNCLANPRDFQIPIAAFDEDESEWSIVNKFNGSFFVAKQKHTPFDVVAWHGKYYPFKYDLGRFSVIGSISFDHPDPSIYTVLTGPSDHPGTAIADFVIFPPRWLVQEDTFRPPWYHRNTMSEFMGLICGDYDAKTGGGFRPAGASLHNVMSAHGPDASTFERASNADLKPQKIGEGSMAFMFESSLMIGVTEWGLETCQKVQKGANSTAMAISNAIQAFQQRVFDHALQSTITGILLIPLIYVIANEFIRSQARIAKLDGPRGLPLIGNLWDIRVNAAEQYRRWAKKFGSVYQIQLGNVPVVVVNSASAARALFGQNAQALSSRPEFYTFHKVLSDTAGTTIGTSPYSDSLKRRRKGAASALNRPSVATYVPHLDVETKDFIKELYEYGKAGQAPVDPMPMIQRLSLSLALTLNWGVRMSSQKDGLFKEITHVEEEISRFRSTTGNLQDYIPLLRLNPINMHSAKAREMRSRRDVYLTNLNRGLDERMANGTHKPCIQANVIMDQDAKLNNAELTSISLTMLSGGLDTVTTQVAWFVAMLAQRPDIQEKAVAAIREFYSEKQPMCDSEDDQQCRYIVALVRESLRYYTVLRLALPRASVRDVPYGEVLIPKGSVIFLNAWACNMDSEVWTDPEVFRPERWLEQPDAPLFTYGVGYRMCAGSLLANRELYLVYMRLLNSFKIEKYDDVDHHPISGNADPTSLVAMPRPYKARFIPRDLETLSEALRESEKA
;
A
#
# COMPACT_ATOMS: atom_id res chain seq x y z
N MET A 1 -2.85 -34.86 7.90
CA MET A 1 -3.76 -33.80 7.40
C MET A 1 -4.48 -33.21 8.60
N PRO A 2 -4.89 -31.93 8.61
CA PRO A 2 -5.44 -31.30 9.82
C PRO A 2 -6.90 -31.72 10.06
N VAL A 3 -7.27 -32.97 9.80
CA VAL A 3 -8.59 -33.46 10.20
C VAL A 3 -8.56 -33.67 11.71
N THR A 4 -9.57 -33.19 12.41
CA THR A 4 -9.65 -33.34 13.86
C THR A 4 -9.69 -34.82 14.21
N ASP A 5 -8.81 -35.29 15.11
CA ASP A 5 -8.91 -36.64 15.64
C ASP A 5 -9.89 -36.64 16.82
N PHE A 6 -11.12 -37.01 16.53
CA PHE A 6 -12.17 -37.06 17.53
C PHE A 6 -12.03 -38.31 18.42
N SER A 7 -12.19 -38.09 19.73
CA SER A 7 -12.27 -39.17 20.73
C SER A 7 -13.45 -40.09 20.47
N VAL A 8 -14.63 -39.51 20.22
CA VAL A 8 -15.83 -40.23 19.80
C VAL A 8 -15.79 -40.43 18.29
N LYS A 9 -15.79 -41.68 17.85
CA LYS A 9 -15.76 -42.02 16.43
C LYS A 9 -17.11 -41.74 15.76
N GLU A 10 -17.04 -41.41 14.48
CA GLU A 10 -18.23 -41.15 13.69
C GLU A 10 -19.05 -42.44 13.56
N LYS A 11 -20.37 -42.33 13.73
CA LYS A 11 -21.27 -43.49 13.68
C LYS A 11 -22.21 -43.50 12.48
N TYR A 12 -22.34 -42.37 11.78
CA TYR A 12 -23.21 -42.24 10.62
C TYR A 12 -22.41 -41.99 9.34
N GLU A 13 -23.02 -42.37 8.22
CA GLU A 13 -22.58 -41.98 6.89
C GLU A 13 -23.29 -40.69 6.46
N TYR A 14 -22.64 -39.93 5.59
CA TYR A 14 -23.11 -38.61 5.16
C TYR A 14 -22.96 -38.44 3.65
N LEU A 15 -23.89 -37.70 3.07
CA LEU A 15 -23.69 -37.04 1.78
C LEU A 15 -22.77 -35.84 1.98
N ASN A 16 -22.03 -35.45 0.94
CA ASN A 16 -21.04 -34.37 1.02
C ASN A 16 -21.31 -33.33 -0.08
N GLY A 17 -21.22 -32.04 0.28
CA GLY A 17 -21.38 -30.94 -0.68
C GLY A 17 -22.40 -29.90 -0.22
N PHE A 18 -21.91 -28.75 0.22
CA PHE A 18 -22.73 -27.59 0.57
C PHE A 18 -23.50 -27.05 -0.63
N ASP A 19 -24.75 -26.62 -0.42
CA ASP A 19 -25.68 -26.09 -1.44
C ASP A 19 -25.82 -26.98 -2.70
N SER A 20 -25.50 -28.25 -2.56
CA SER A 20 -25.70 -29.24 -3.62
C SER A 20 -27.12 -29.79 -3.54
N PHE A 21 -27.67 -30.16 -4.69
CA PHE A 21 -28.92 -30.91 -4.74
C PHE A 21 -28.63 -32.36 -4.40
N HIS A 22 -29.24 -32.86 -3.32
CA HIS A 22 -29.02 -34.20 -2.83
C HIS A 22 -30.30 -35.03 -2.92
N GLU A 23 -30.11 -36.34 -3.07
CA GLU A 23 -31.14 -37.36 -3.04
C GLU A 23 -30.73 -38.40 -2.01
N SER A 24 -31.63 -38.79 -1.12
CA SER A 24 -31.38 -39.84 -0.15
C SER A 24 -32.63 -40.68 0.08
N GLU A 25 -32.45 -41.99 0.12
CA GLU A 25 -33.52 -42.95 0.42
C GLU A 25 -33.03 -44.00 1.42
N ALA A 26 -33.79 -44.20 2.50
CA ALA A 26 -33.54 -45.27 3.46
C ALA A 26 -34.02 -46.63 2.93
N ILE A 27 -35.02 -46.61 2.03
CA ILE A 27 -35.55 -47.77 1.32
C ILE A 27 -35.38 -47.52 -0.17
N LYS A 28 -34.70 -48.45 -0.86
CA LYS A 28 -34.43 -48.33 -2.29
C LYS A 28 -35.71 -48.15 -3.11
N GLY A 29 -35.78 -47.12 -3.95
CA GLY A 29 -36.94 -46.80 -4.80
C GLY A 29 -38.05 -46.03 -4.09
N ALA A 30 -37.78 -45.46 -2.91
CA ALA A 30 -38.74 -44.63 -2.18
C ALA A 30 -38.88 -43.23 -2.81
N LEU A 31 -37.86 -42.75 -3.52
CA LEU A 31 -37.96 -41.53 -4.32
C LEU A 31 -38.77 -41.78 -5.61
N PRO A 32 -39.80 -40.98 -5.91
CA PRO A 32 -40.47 -41.05 -7.20
C PRO A 32 -39.57 -40.56 -8.33
N ILE A 33 -39.60 -41.26 -9.47
CA ILE A 33 -38.77 -40.94 -10.64
C ILE A 33 -39.56 -40.02 -11.58
N GLY A 34 -38.98 -38.88 -11.96
CA GLY A 34 -39.51 -37.97 -12.98
C GLY A 34 -40.66 -37.05 -12.54
N ALA A 35 -41.10 -37.13 -11.28
CA ALA A 35 -42.12 -36.25 -10.70
C ALA A 35 -41.95 -36.10 -9.18
N ASN A 36 -42.27 -34.93 -8.63
CA ASN A 36 -42.20 -34.72 -7.18
C ASN A 36 -43.47 -35.16 -6.44
N SER A 37 -44.63 -35.02 -7.09
CA SER A 37 -45.95 -35.25 -6.50
C SER A 37 -46.73 -36.31 -7.30
N PRO A 38 -46.30 -37.58 -7.28
CA PRO A 38 -47.05 -38.66 -7.94
C PRO A 38 -48.42 -38.84 -7.28
N GLN A 39 -49.42 -39.28 -8.04
CA GLN A 39 -50.75 -39.61 -7.48
C GLN A 39 -50.67 -40.70 -6.41
N LYS A 40 -49.75 -41.64 -6.58
CA LYS A 40 -49.41 -42.69 -5.62
C LYS A 40 -47.90 -42.68 -5.45
N ALA A 41 -47.40 -42.12 -4.35
CA ALA A 41 -45.97 -42.18 -4.07
C ALA A 41 -45.53 -43.63 -3.82
N PRO A 42 -44.25 -43.96 -4.10
CA PRO A 42 -43.70 -45.25 -3.72
C PRO A 42 -43.99 -45.59 -2.27
N TYR A 43 -44.25 -46.87 -1.99
CA TYR A 43 -44.58 -47.38 -0.65
C TYR A 43 -45.82 -46.76 0.02
N GLY A 44 -46.63 -45.97 -0.70
CA GLY A 44 -47.80 -45.29 -0.12
C GLY A 44 -47.44 -44.08 0.75
N LEU A 45 -46.21 -43.56 0.60
CA LEU A 45 -45.74 -42.39 1.34
C LEU A 45 -46.51 -41.11 0.97
N TYR A 46 -46.44 -40.11 1.83
CA TYR A 46 -46.92 -38.76 1.56
C TYR A 46 -45.78 -37.88 1.06
N ALA A 47 -46.02 -37.20 -0.07
CA ALA A 47 -45.11 -36.17 -0.56
C ALA A 47 -45.40 -34.84 0.17
N GLU A 48 -44.40 -34.31 0.84
CA GLU A 48 -44.43 -33.03 1.55
C GLU A 48 -43.30 -32.15 1.05
N LYS A 49 -43.54 -30.84 0.89
CA LYS A 49 -42.51 -29.90 0.47
C LYS A 49 -42.17 -28.96 1.60
N LEU A 50 -40.94 -29.01 2.08
CA LEU A 50 -40.36 -28.02 2.99
C LEU A 50 -39.71 -26.91 2.16
N SER A 51 -40.24 -25.68 2.26
CA SER A 51 -39.73 -24.53 1.51
C SER A 51 -39.01 -23.57 2.47
N GLY A 52 -37.68 -23.50 2.38
CA GLY A 52 -36.85 -22.60 3.18
C GLY A 52 -36.93 -21.15 2.68
N THR A 53 -37.06 -20.96 1.37
CA THR A 53 -37.18 -19.64 0.73
C THR A 53 -38.53 -19.41 0.05
N ALA A 54 -38.77 -18.17 -0.39
CA ALA A 54 -39.89 -17.86 -1.27
C ALA A 54 -39.84 -18.69 -2.56
N PHE A 55 -41.00 -19.07 -3.11
CA PHE A 55 -41.06 -19.89 -4.34
C PHE A 55 -40.37 -19.24 -5.53
N THR A 56 -40.41 -17.90 -5.59
CA THR A 56 -39.83 -17.09 -6.67
C THR A 56 -38.40 -16.64 -6.38
N ALA A 57 -37.77 -17.14 -5.30
CA ALA A 57 -36.35 -16.88 -5.07
C ALA A 57 -35.53 -17.34 -6.28
N PRO A 58 -34.50 -16.56 -6.70
CA PRO A 58 -33.59 -16.95 -7.76
C PRO A 58 -33.08 -18.37 -7.55
N ARG A 59 -32.87 -19.14 -8.62
CA ARG A 59 -32.55 -20.58 -8.51
C ARG A 59 -31.34 -20.89 -7.62
N HIS A 60 -30.35 -19.99 -7.57
CA HIS A 60 -29.16 -20.14 -6.75
C HIS A 60 -29.40 -19.82 -5.26
N GLU A 61 -30.47 -19.09 -4.93
CA GLU A 61 -30.92 -18.82 -3.55
C GLU A 61 -32.08 -19.73 -3.12
N ASN A 62 -32.70 -20.47 -4.07
CA ASN A 62 -33.92 -21.22 -3.81
C ASN A 62 -33.63 -22.49 -3.01
N LEU A 63 -33.96 -22.47 -1.72
CA LEU A 63 -33.80 -23.61 -0.82
C LEU A 63 -35.15 -24.29 -0.58
N GLN A 64 -35.23 -25.55 -1.00
CA GLN A 64 -36.41 -26.40 -0.82
C GLN A 64 -36.00 -27.87 -0.78
N THR A 65 -36.81 -28.67 -0.08
CA THR A 65 -36.66 -30.13 -0.01
C THR A 65 -38.03 -30.79 -0.07
N TRP A 66 -38.13 -31.86 -0.86
CA TRP A 66 -39.25 -32.78 -0.86
C TRP A 66 -38.97 -33.93 0.10
N LEU A 67 -39.95 -34.23 0.95
CA LEU A 67 -39.93 -35.28 1.94
C LEU A 67 -40.99 -36.32 1.53
N TYR A 68 -40.62 -37.59 1.58
CA TYR A 68 -41.52 -38.73 1.38
C TYR A 68 -41.64 -39.47 2.70
N ARG A 69 -42.71 -39.19 3.43
CA ARG A 69 -42.90 -39.56 4.83
C ARG A 69 -44.12 -40.44 5.06
N ILE A 70 -44.14 -41.16 6.18
CA ILE A 70 -45.23 -42.12 6.50
C ILE A 70 -46.53 -41.38 6.87
N ILE A 71 -46.45 -40.35 7.70
CA ILE A 71 -47.58 -39.50 8.10
C ILE A 71 -47.21 -38.02 7.86
N PRO A 72 -48.11 -37.19 7.27
CA PRO A 72 -47.82 -35.78 7.03
C PRO A 72 -47.53 -35.00 8.31
N ALA A 73 -46.63 -34.00 8.25
CA ALA A 73 -46.29 -33.15 9.38
C ALA A 73 -47.50 -32.37 9.94
N ALA A 74 -48.55 -32.18 9.14
CA ALA A 74 -49.79 -31.52 9.53
C ALA A 74 -50.66 -32.33 10.51
N SER A 75 -50.35 -33.60 10.75
CA SER A 75 -51.13 -34.51 11.60
C SER A 75 -50.81 -34.37 13.10
N HIS A 76 -51.03 -33.18 13.66
CA HIS A 76 -50.87 -32.90 15.09
C HIS A 76 -52.06 -32.11 15.68
N SER A 77 -52.16 -32.04 17.01
CA SER A 77 -53.12 -31.18 17.72
C SER A 77 -52.80 -29.70 17.56
N SER A 78 -53.68 -28.81 18.01
CA SER A 78 -53.33 -27.39 18.15
C SER A 78 -52.10 -27.20 19.05
N PHE A 79 -51.29 -26.18 18.76
CA PHE A 79 -50.19 -25.75 19.61
C PHE A 79 -50.72 -24.96 20.82
N GLU A 80 -50.17 -25.24 21.99
CA GLU A 80 -50.46 -24.53 23.24
C GLU A 80 -49.15 -23.98 23.85
N PRO A 81 -49.18 -22.87 24.61
CA PRO A 81 -47.98 -22.35 25.26
C PRO A 81 -47.32 -23.39 26.19
N LEU A 82 -46.01 -23.61 26.04
CA LEU A 82 -45.25 -24.51 26.91
C LEU A 82 -44.95 -23.82 28.25
N ARG A 83 -45.79 -24.07 29.26
CA ARG A 83 -45.72 -23.40 30.58
C ARG A 83 -44.78 -24.06 31.58
N GLU A 84 -44.60 -25.39 31.51
CA GLU A 84 -43.71 -26.16 32.39
C GLU A 84 -42.41 -26.53 31.65
N ASN A 85 -41.27 -26.41 32.32
CA ASN A 85 -39.93 -26.74 31.79
C ASN A 85 -39.51 -26.01 30.49
N GLY A 86 -40.27 -25.00 30.04
CA GLY A 86 -39.90 -24.16 28.91
C GLY A 86 -38.77 -23.17 29.25
N PRO A 87 -37.96 -22.74 28.27
CA PRO A 87 -36.99 -21.67 28.45
C PRO A 87 -37.69 -20.40 28.90
N LYS A 88 -37.14 -19.73 29.91
CA LYS A 88 -37.65 -18.41 30.29
C LYS A 88 -37.38 -17.42 29.15
N PRO A 89 -38.33 -16.53 28.81
CA PRO A 89 -38.08 -15.43 27.89
C PRO A 89 -36.83 -14.66 28.37
N GLY A 90 -36.00 -14.21 27.43
CA GLY A 90 -34.75 -13.51 27.76
C GLY A 90 -34.92 -12.18 28.52
N GLY A 91 -36.16 -11.71 28.70
CA GLY A 91 -36.45 -10.43 29.32
C GLY A 91 -36.13 -9.26 28.38
N GLN A 92 -35.95 -8.08 28.96
CA GLN A 92 -35.57 -6.88 28.22
C GLN A 92 -34.14 -7.01 27.68
N ILE A 93 -33.92 -6.56 26.45
CA ILE A 93 -32.59 -6.45 25.85
C ILE A 93 -32.02 -5.06 26.21
N HIS A 94 -30.80 -5.05 26.75
CA HIS A 94 -30.07 -3.85 27.15
C HIS A 94 -28.91 -3.57 26.19
N GLN A 95 -28.89 -2.38 25.59
CA GLN A 95 -27.77 -1.92 24.76
C GLN A 95 -26.72 -1.29 25.66
N ILE A 96 -25.55 -1.92 25.72
CA ILE A 96 -24.44 -1.51 26.60
C ILE A 96 -23.22 -1.21 25.72
N PRO A 97 -22.69 0.02 25.76
CA PRO A 97 -21.53 0.40 24.94
C PRO A 97 -20.18 -0.05 25.53
N ASN A 98 -20.16 -0.44 26.81
CA ASN A 98 -18.97 -0.98 27.44
C ASN A 98 -18.64 -2.37 26.88
N GLN A 99 -17.35 -2.71 26.80
CA GLN A 99 -16.95 -4.09 26.54
C GLN A 99 -17.45 -4.99 27.67
N LEU A 100 -18.08 -6.10 27.28
CA LEU A 100 -18.53 -7.12 28.21
C LEU A 100 -17.69 -8.38 28.02
N ARG A 101 -17.46 -9.08 29.13
CA ARG A 101 -16.75 -10.35 29.14
C ARG A 101 -17.39 -11.26 30.16
N TRP A 102 -17.60 -12.49 29.76
CA TRP A 102 -18.18 -13.54 30.59
C TRP A 102 -17.11 -14.58 30.90
N ASP A 103 -17.00 -14.92 32.19
CA ASP A 103 -16.37 -16.15 32.63
C ASP A 103 -17.08 -17.37 32.02
N PRO A 104 -16.43 -18.55 31.99
CA PRO A 104 -17.04 -19.78 31.49
C PRO A 104 -18.46 -20.00 32.01
N PHE A 105 -19.42 -20.14 31.09
CA PHE A 105 -20.81 -20.41 31.45
C PHE A 105 -20.95 -21.76 32.13
N ASP A 106 -21.87 -21.84 33.10
CA ASP A 106 -22.07 -23.06 33.88
C ASP A 106 -22.63 -24.19 33.02
N ILE A 107 -22.22 -25.41 33.35
CA ILE A 107 -22.86 -26.61 32.84
C ILE A 107 -23.97 -27.01 33.79
N SER A 108 -25.12 -27.40 33.25
CA SER A 108 -26.28 -27.84 34.02
C SER A 108 -26.44 -29.33 33.86
N ASN A 109 -26.56 -30.06 34.97
CA ASN A 109 -26.84 -31.50 34.95
C ASN A 109 -28.35 -31.80 34.92
N ASP A 110 -29.19 -30.80 35.22
CA ASP A 110 -30.60 -31.00 35.50
C ASP A 110 -31.52 -30.68 34.32
N THR A 111 -31.03 -29.93 33.34
CA THR A 111 -31.77 -29.48 32.15
C THR A 111 -31.52 -30.38 30.95
N ASP A 112 -32.51 -30.45 30.07
CA ASP A 112 -32.40 -31.01 28.73
C ASP A 112 -32.03 -29.92 27.70
N TRP A 113 -31.99 -30.26 26.41
CA TRP A 113 -31.70 -29.30 25.32
C TRP A 113 -32.63 -28.09 25.35
N ILE A 114 -33.94 -28.32 25.41
CA ILE A 114 -34.95 -27.26 25.35
C ILE A 114 -34.78 -26.33 26.55
N SER A 115 -34.95 -26.87 27.76
CA SER A 115 -34.86 -26.13 29.03
C SER A 115 -33.47 -25.58 29.32
N GLY A 116 -32.43 -26.04 28.61
CA GLY A 116 -31.04 -25.60 28.70
C GLY A 116 -30.67 -24.41 27.80
N LEU A 117 -31.54 -23.99 26.88
CA LEU A 117 -31.30 -22.81 26.04
C LEU A 117 -31.38 -21.51 26.87
N ARG A 118 -30.33 -20.69 26.80
CA ARG A 118 -30.23 -19.41 27.52
C ARG A 118 -29.89 -18.28 26.55
N PRO A 119 -30.80 -17.32 26.32
CA PRO A 119 -30.51 -16.19 25.45
C PRO A 119 -29.54 -15.25 26.16
N VAL A 120 -28.42 -14.93 25.51
CA VAL A 120 -27.39 -14.03 26.03
C VAL A 120 -27.52 -12.64 25.44
N GLY A 121 -27.83 -12.56 24.16
CA GLY A 121 -27.96 -11.30 23.46
C GLY A 121 -28.56 -11.48 22.06
N GLY A 122 -28.71 -10.38 21.36
CA GLY A 122 -29.26 -10.37 20.00
C GLY A 122 -29.67 -8.97 19.56
N ALA A 123 -30.20 -8.90 18.34
CA ALA A 123 -30.75 -7.68 17.75
C ALA A 123 -31.78 -8.05 16.68
N GLY A 124 -32.76 -7.17 16.44
CA GLY A 124 -33.83 -7.38 15.47
C GLY A 124 -35.07 -8.04 16.07
N ASP A 125 -35.97 -8.50 15.19
CA ASP A 125 -37.27 -9.06 15.54
C ASP A 125 -37.56 -10.31 14.68
N PRO A 126 -37.66 -11.51 15.30
CA PRO A 126 -38.02 -12.74 14.59
C PRO A 126 -39.35 -12.66 13.83
N ALA A 127 -40.34 -11.91 14.33
CA ALA A 127 -41.64 -11.75 13.66
C ALA A 127 -41.49 -11.01 12.33
N MET A 128 -40.53 -10.09 12.25
CA MET A 128 -40.16 -9.37 11.03
C MET A 128 -39.14 -10.14 10.18
N LYS A 129 -38.66 -11.31 10.64
CA LYS A 129 -37.58 -12.09 10.04
C LYS A 129 -36.30 -11.26 9.84
N THR A 130 -35.98 -10.40 10.81
CA THR A 130 -34.79 -9.55 10.78
C THR A 130 -33.89 -9.79 11.99
N GLY A 131 -32.58 -9.73 11.74
CA GLY A 131 -31.55 -9.82 12.77
C GLY A 131 -31.23 -11.24 13.24
N LEU A 132 -30.84 -11.37 14.51
CA LEU A 132 -30.26 -12.58 15.07
C LEU A 132 -30.44 -12.69 16.59
N GLY A 133 -30.29 -13.91 17.11
CA GLY A 133 -30.17 -14.23 18.54
C GLY A 133 -28.89 -14.99 18.85
N ILE A 134 -28.32 -14.75 20.03
CA ILE A 134 -27.12 -15.44 20.54
C ILE A 134 -27.51 -16.16 21.83
N PHE A 135 -27.26 -17.47 21.87
CA PHE A 135 -27.60 -18.32 23.00
C PHE A 135 -26.38 -19.10 23.50
N ILE A 136 -26.44 -19.44 24.78
CA ILE A 136 -25.65 -20.51 25.37
C ILE A 136 -26.60 -21.66 25.65
N PHE A 137 -26.18 -22.89 25.33
CA PHE A 137 -26.89 -24.08 25.76
C PHE A 137 -26.06 -24.83 26.79
N ALA A 138 -26.72 -25.35 27.81
CA ALA A 138 -26.13 -26.25 28.81
C ALA A 138 -27.18 -27.30 29.20
N ALA A 139 -26.87 -28.57 28.98
CA ALA A 139 -27.81 -29.67 29.21
C ALA A 139 -27.08 -30.90 29.75
N GLY A 140 -27.66 -31.54 30.76
CA GLY A 140 -27.15 -32.77 31.36
C GLY A 140 -27.95 -34.00 31.00
N LYS A 141 -29.14 -33.79 30.41
CA LYS A 141 -30.07 -34.85 30.02
C LYS A 141 -30.35 -34.77 28.54
N SER A 142 -30.47 -35.91 27.88
CA SER A 142 -31.09 -35.98 26.56
C SER A 142 -32.49 -35.35 26.61
N MET A 143 -32.96 -34.83 25.47
CA MET A 143 -34.37 -34.52 25.33
C MET A 143 -35.21 -35.76 25.67
N ASP A 144 -36.41 -35.53 26.18
CA ASP A 144 -37.36 -36.62 26.37
C ASP A 144 -37.51 -37.42 25.07
N ALA A 145 -37.50 -38.75 25.20
CA ALA A 145 -37.41 -39.67 24.08
C ALA A 145 -38.56 -39.53 23.08
N LYS A 146 -39.69 -38.95 23.50
CA LYS A 146 -40.89 -38.71 22.67
C LYS A 146 -41.15 -37.22 22.45
N THR A 147 -40.09 -36.43 22.47
CA THR A 147 -40.15 -34.99 22.24
C THR A 147 -39.22 -34.59 21.11
N ALA A 148 -39.73 -33.79 20.18
CA ALA A 148 -38.96 -33.14 19.13
C ALA A 148 -39.18 -31.63 19.17
N MET A 149 -38.25 -30.86 18.62
CA MET A 149 -38.28 -29.41 18.56
C MET A 149 -38.04 -28.92 17.12
N TYR A 150 -38.62 -27.78 16.76
CA TYR A 150 -38.14 -26.95 15.66
C TYR A 150 -38.19 -25.46 16.04
N SER A 151 -37.41 -24.63 15.33
CA SER A 151 -37.53 -23.18 15.42
C SER A 151 -38.22 -22.62 14.20
N SER A 152 -39.26 -21.81 14.40
CA SER A 152 -39.88 -20.99 13.36
C SER A 152 -39.14 -19.66 13.16
N ASP A 153 -38.26 -19.31 14.10
CA ASP A 153 -37.67 -17.98 14.19
C ASP A 153 -36.44 -17.82 13.31
N GLY A 154 -35.68 -18.88 13.06
CA GLY A 154 -34.43 -18.78 12.31
C GLY A 154 -33.66 -20.09 12.17
N ASP A 155 -32.56 -20.02 11.43
CA ASP A 155 -31.57 -21.10 11.31
C ASP A 155 -30.67 -21.12 12.55
N MET A 156 -30.45 -22.28 13.15
CA MET A 156 -29.59 -22.42 14.33
C MET A 156 -28.21 -22.95 13.94
N LEU A 157 -27.19 -22.10 14.00
CA LEU A 157 -25.79 -22.49 13.95
C LEU A 157 -25.32 -22.88 15.35
N ILE A 158 -25.08 -24.16 15.57
CA ILE A 158 -24.63 -24.78 16.82
C ILE A 158 -23.11 -24.91 16.81
N VAL A 159 -22.46 -24.37 17.83
CA VAL A 159 -21.01 -24.48 18.07
C VAL A 159 -20.78 -25.22 19.38
N LEU A 160 -20.38 -26.49 19.30
CA LEU A 160 -20.23 -27.35 20.48
C LEU A 160 -18.89 -27.12 21.18
N GLN A 161 -18.94 -26.90 22.50
CA GLN A 161 -17.75 -26.65 23.33
C GLN A 161 -17.38 -27.88 24.19
N HIS A 162 -18.37 -28.57 24.76
CA HIS A 162 -18.15 -29.71 25.65
C HIS A 162 -19.22 -30.80 25.45
N GLY A 163 -18.82 -32.06 25.64
CA GLY A 163 -19.64 -33.26 25.45
C GLY A 163 -19.88 -33.59 23.97
N VAL A 164 -20.88 -34.42 23.68
CA VAL A 164 -21.26 -34.84 22.31
C VAL A 164 -22.76 -34.71 22.13
N LEU A 165 -23.18 -34.16 20.98
CA LEU A 165 -24.58 -34.10 20.57
C LEU A 165 -24.84 -35.18 19.52
N ASP A 166 -25.92 -35.93 19.69
CA ASP A 166 -26.47 -36.83 18.67
C ASP A 166 -27.84 -36.30 18.28
N ILE A 167 -27.87 -35.56 17.17
CA ILE A 167 -29.03 -34.80 16.70
C ILE A 167 -29.77 -35.63 15.68
N LYS A 168 -30.93 -36.13 16.06
CA LYS A 168 -31.87 -36.79 15.15
C LYS A 168 -32.72 -35.73 14.47
N THR A 169 -32.75 -35.70 13.15
CA THR A 169 -33.56 -34.74 12.36
C THR A 169 -34.52 -35.49 11.45
N GLU A 170 -35.51 -34.79 10.89
CA GLU A 170 -36.37 -35.34 9.85
C GLU A 170 -35.61 -35.89 8.64
N LEU A 171 -34.42 -35.39 8.33
CA LEU A 171 -33.65 -35.80 7.14
C LEU A 171 -32.59 -36.87 7.46
N GLY A 172 -32.47 -37.27 8.73
CA GLY A 172 -31.49 -38.23 9.23
C GLY A 172 -30.69 -37.72 10.44
N ASN A 173 -29.62 -38.43 10.80
CA ASN A 173 -28.92 -38.20 12.07
C ASN A 173 -27.56 -37.50 11.90
N ILE A 174 -27.26 -36.56 12.79
CA ILE A 174 -26.02 -35.78 12.82
C ILE A 174 -25.36 -35.92 14.18
N LEU A 175 -24.18 -36.53 14.23
CA LEU A 175 -23.32 -36.51 15.42
C LEU A 175 -22.52 -35.21 15.41
N VAL A 176 -22.46 -34.46 16.50
CA VAL A 176 -21.66 -33.22 16.60
C VAL A 176 -20.74 -33.32 17.80
N ARG A 177 -19.46 -33.10 17.58
CA ARG A 177 -18.38 -33.19 18.59
C ARG A 177 -17.71 -31.81 18.74
N PRO A 178 -16.99 -31.56 19.84
CA PRO A 178 -16.27 -30.29 20.00
C PRO A 178 -15.30 -30.10 18.83
N ASN A 179 -15.22 -28.88 18.31
CA ASN A 179 -14.56 -28.52 17.04
C ASN A 179 -15.35 -28.85 15.76
N GLU A 180 -16.58 -29.36 15.88
CA GLU A 180 -17.57 -29.39 14.80
C GLU A 180 -18.66 -28.35 15.05
N ILE A 181 -19.20 -27.81 13.96
CA ILE A 181 -20.44 -27.04 13.96
C ILE A 181 -21.55 -27.83 13.30
N ALA A 182 -22.79 -27.49 13.61
CA ALA A 182 -23.95 -27.96 12.87
C ALA A 182 -24.93 -26.81 12.62
N VAL A 183 -25.61 -26.82 11.48
CA VAL A 183 -26.71 -25.91 11.19
C VAL A 183 -27.99 -26.71 11.08
N ILE A 184 -28.99 -26.31 11.86
CA ILE A 184 -30.37 -26.79 11.74
C ILE A 184 -31.21 -25.66 11.15
N PRO A 185 -31.60 -25.77 9.87
CA PRO A 185 -32.43 -24.77 9.22
C PRO A 185 -33.80 -24.59 9.89
N ARG A 186 -34.36 -23.39 9.75
CA ARG A 186 -35.71 -23.02 10.22
C ARG A 186 -36.74 -24.06 9.78
N GLY A 187 -37.58 -24.50 10.71
CA GLY A 187 -38.69 -25.40 10.43
C GLY A 187 -38.38 -26.89 10.49
N ILE A 188 -37.11 -27.30 10.46
CA ILE A 188 -36.73 -28.72 10.53
C ILE A 188 -36.89 -29.22 11.97
N ARG A 189 -37.64 -30.32 12.15
CA ARG A 189 -37.83 -30.96 13.45
C ARG A 189 -36.61 -31.81 13.79
N TYR A 190 -36.18 -31.71 15.03
CA TYR A 190 -35.03 -32.43 15.56
C TYR A 190 -35.18 -32.81 17.03
N GLN A 191 -34.43 -33.81 17.46
CA GLN A 191 -34.29 -34.25 18.85
C GLN A 191 -32.80 -34.38 19.16
N VAL A 192 -32.39 -33.93 20.34
CA VAL A 192 -31.00 -33.93 20.78
C VAL A 192 -30.79 -34.95 21.89
N ASN A 193 -29.94 -35.94 21.61
CA ASN A 193 -29.48 -36.94 22.55
C ASN A 193 -28.04 -36.65 22.99
N LEU A 194 -27.72 -36.99 24.24
CA LEU A 194 -26.40 -36.72 24.85
C LEU A 194 -25.68 -38.04 25.15
N PRO A 195 -25.05 -38.71 24.17
CA PRO A 195 -24.36 -39.98 24.39
C PRO A 195 -23.17 -39.86 25.37
N GLU A 196 -22.50 -38.70 25.36
CA GLU A 196 -21.45 -38.32 26.31
C GLU A 196 -21.77 -36.94 26.89
N GLY A 197 -22.86 -36.85 27.66
CA GLY A 197 -23.23 -35.66 28.41
C GLY A 197 -22.43 -35.50 29.73
N PRO A 198 -22.54 -34.35 30.40
CA PRO A 198 -23.33 -33.17 30.01
C PRO A 198 -22.70 -32.41 28.83
N VAL A 199 -23.50 -31.57 28.16
CA VAL A 199 -23.06 -30.75 27.02
C VAL A 199 -23.15 -29.26 27.31
N ARG A 200 -22.31 -28.49 26.63
CA ARG A 200 -22.35 -27.03 26.63
C ARG A 200 -21.82 -26.47 25.32
N GLY A 201 -22.37 -25.34 24.88
CA GLY A 201 -21.87 -24.62 23.71
C GLY A 201 -22.64 -23.34 23.43
N TYR A 202 -22.50 -22.87 22.20
CA TYR A 202 -23.03 -21.59 21.72
C TYR A 202 -23.96 -21.82 20.54
N ILE A 203 -24.96 -20.95 20.39
CA ILE A 203 -25.81 -20.92 19.20
C ILE A 203 -25.91 -19.49 18.68
N LEU A 204 -25.73 -19.35 17.38
CA LEU A 204 -26.15 -18.17 16.61
C LEU A 204 -27.43 -18.54 15.85
N GLU A 205 -28.55 -17.91 16.22
CA GLU A 205 -29.82 -18.05 15.53
C GLU A 205 -29.99 -16.90 14.55
N LEU A 206 -30.05 -17.20 13.24
CA LEU A 206 -30.19 -16.20 12.19
C LEU A 206 -31.66 -16.05 11.81
N HIS A 207 -32.26 -14.88 12.06
CA HIS A 207 -33.66 -14.61 11.71
C HIS A 207 -33.82 -14.17 10.26
N GLN A 208 -32.77 -13.60 9.66
CA GLN A 208 -32.79 -13.07 8.29
C GLN A 208 -32.01 -13.96 7.33
N GLY A 209 -32.69 -14.51 6.32
CA GLY A 209 -32.06 -15.37 5.32
C GLY A 209 -31.61 -16.72 5.87
N HIS A 210 -30.54 -17.26 5.29
CA HIS A 210 -29.92 -18.54 5.61
C HIS A 210 -28.39 -18.39 5.58
N PHE A 211 -27.68 -19.28 6.26
CA PHE A 211 -26.22 -19.31 6.18
C PHE A 211 -25.75 -19.79 4.80
N THR A 212 -24.82 -19.06 4.20
CA THR A 212 -24.16 -19.40 2.93
C THR A 212 -22.64 -19.41 3.10
N LEU A 213 -21.91 -19.94 2.13
CA LEU A 213 -20.48 -19.73 2.05
C LEU A 213 -20.17 -18.28 1.65
N PRO A 214 -19.06 -17.69 2.13
CA PRO A 214 -18.68 -16.34 1.73
C PRO A 214 -18.22 -16.32 0.27
N GLU A 215 -18.41 -15.18 -0.39
CA GLU A 215 -17.76 -14.90 -1.67
C GLU A 215 -16.24 -14.92 -1.49
N LEU A 216 -15.54 -15.74 -2.27
CA LEU A 216 -14.10 -15.95 -2.11
C LEU A 216 -13.25 -14.81 -2.72
N GLY A 217 -13.83 -14.00 -3.59
CA GLY A 217 -13.13 -12.89 -4.25
C GLY A 217 -11.78 -13.33 -4.84
N PRO A 218 -10.66 -12.64 -4.51
CA PRO A 218 -9.33 -12.99 -5.02
C PRO A 218 -8.79 -14.36 -4.57
N ILE A 219 -9.37 -15.00 -3.56
CA ILE A 219 -8.96 -16.36 -3.14
C ILE A 219 -9.26 -17.37 -4.26
N GLY A 220 -10.29 -17.10 -5.08
CA GLY A 220 -10.61 -17.89 -6.26
C GLY A 220 -11.74 -18.88 -6.01
N SER A 221 -11.50 -20.16 -6.30
CA SER A 221 -12.54 -21.21 -6.31
C SER A 221 -12.36 -22.32 -5.27
N ASN A 222 -11.38 -22.17 -4.37
CA ASN A 222 -11.04 -23.14 -3.33
C ASN A 222 -10.55 -22.41 -2.07
N CYS A 223 -10.40 -23.13 -0.96
CA CYS A 223 -9.94 -22.67 0.36
C CYS A 223 -11.08 -22.19 1.28
N LEU A 224 -10.72 -21.72 2.48
CA LEU A 224 -11.64 -21.48 3.58
C LEU A 224 -12.41 -22.77 3.95
N ALA A 225 -13.72 -22.71 4.08
CA ALA A 225 -14.57 -23.89 4.23
C ALA A 225 -14.94 -24.46 2.86
N ASN A 226 -14.19 -25.48 2.40
CA ASN A 226 -14.47 -26.06 1.08
C ASN A 226 -15.85 -26.73 1.07
N PRO A 227 -16.67 -26.53 0.01
CA PRO A 227 -18.04 -27.06 -0.04
C PRO A 227 -18.14 -28.57 0.17
N ARG A 228 -17.15 -29.33 -0.30
CA ARG A 228 -17.08 -30.80 -0.18
C ARG A 228 -17.07 -31.28 1.28
N ASP A 229 -16.55 -30.48 2.20
CA ASP A 229 -16.30 -30.96 3.57
C ASP A 229 -17.53 -30.79 4.49
N PHE A 230 -18.61 -30.20 3.98
CA PHE A 230 -19.92 -30.16 4.65
C PHE A 230 -20.64 -31.49 4.48
N GLN A 231 -21.09 -32.04 5.60
CA GLN A 231 -21.69 -33.37 5.71
C GLN A 231 -23.19 -33.25 5.98
N ILE A 232 -24.01 -33.89 5.16
CA ILE A 232 -25.47 -33.86 5.16
C ILE A 232 -25.96 -35.26 5.53
N PRO A 233 -26.90 -35.42 6.48
CA PRO A 233 -27.33 -36.73 6.94
C PRO A 233 -28.01 -37.51 5.81
N ILE A 234 -27.79 -38.82 5.76
CA ILE A 234 -28.60 -39.70 4.91
C ILE A 234 -29.97 -39.94 5.56
N ALA A 235 -30.99 -40.12 4.73
CA ALA A 235 -32.36 -40.44 5.15
C ALA A 235 -32.36 -41.62 6.14
N ALA A 236 -33.02 -41.41 7.28
CA ALA A 236 -33.26 -42.41 8.30
C ALA A 236 -34.64 -42.14 8.90
N PHE A 237 -35.40 -43.20 9.16
CA PHE A 237 -36.76 -43.09 9.67
C PHE A 237 -37.00 -44.08 10.81
N ASP A 238 -37.97 -43.75 11.65
CA ASP A 238 -38.52 -44.60 12.70
C ASP A 238 -39.99 -44.90 12.43
N GLU A 239 -40.46 -46.00 13.02
CA GLU A 239 -41.89 -46.31 13.16
C GLU A 239 -42.23 -46.37 14.65
N ASP A 240 -42.93 -45.36 15.15
CA ASP A 240 -43.48 -45.32 16.51
C ASP A 240 -44.81 -44.59 16.47
N GLU A 241 -45.88 -45.27 16.89
CA GLU A 241 -47.27 -44.77 16.93
C GLU A 241 -47.69 -44.26 18.32
N SER A 242 -46.74 -44.17 19.26
CA SER A 242 -47.02 -43.62 20.58
C SER A 242 -47.23 -42.10 20.55
N GLU A 243 -47.67 -41.51 21.67
CA GLU A 243 -47.84 -40.06 21.74
C GLU A 243 -46.47 -39.35 21.81
N TRP A 244 -46.30 -38.37 20.91
CA TRP A 244 -45.14 -37.49 20.81
C TRP A 244 -45.52 -36.04 21.08
N SER A 245 -44.58 -35.28 21.65
CA SER A 245 -44.67 -33.83 21.86
C SER A 245 -43.80 -33.09 20.84
N ILE A 246 -44.39 -32.17 20.09
CA ILE A 246 -43.68 -31.31 19.13
C ILE A 246 -43.59 -29.91 19.71
N VAL A 247 -42.38 -29.47 20.04
CA VAL A 247 -42.11 -28.14 20.56
C VAL A 247 -41.73 -27.19 19.43
N ASN A 248 -42.40 -26.05 19.35
CA ASN A 248 -42.08 -24.99 18.40
C ASN A 248 -41.55 -23.78 19.16
N LYS A 249 -40.36 -23.28 18.79
CA LYS A 249 -39.93 -21.93 19.13
C LYS A 249 -40.52 -20.95 18.11
N PHE A 250 -41.46 -20.12 18.56
CA PHE A 250 -42.19 -19.17 17.74
C PHE A 250 -42.22 -17.79 18.40
N ASN A 251 -41.61 -16.82 17.72
CA ASN A 251 -41.37 -15.45 18.14
C ASN A 251 -40.77 -15.35 19.55
N GLY A 252 -39.68 -16.10 19.79
CA GLY A 252 -38.96 -16.15 21.07
C GLY A 252 -39.68 -16.92 22.19
N SER A 253 -40.92 -17.37 21.97
CA SER A 253 -41.71 -18.15 22.92
C SER A 253 -41.80 -19.62 22.50
N PHE A 254 -42.11 -20.51 23.44
CA PHE A 254 -42.18 -21.94 23.18
C PHE A 254 -43.62 -22.45 23.29
N PHE A 255 -44.01 -23.26 22.31
CA PHE A 255 -45.33 -23.88 22.22
C PHE A 255 -45.17 -25.39 22.02
N VAL A 256 -46.17 -26.17 22.43
CA VAL A 256 -46.18 -27.62 22.28
C VAL A 256 -47.48 -28.09 21.64
N ALA A 257 -47.38 -29.03 20.70
CA ALA A 257 -48.49 -29.80 20.14
C ALA A 257 -48.25 -31.30 20.38
N LYS A 258 -49.32 -32.09 20.34
CA LYS A 258 -49.28 -33.54 20.49
C LYS A 258 -49.59 -34.23 19.17
N GLN A 259 -48.91 -35.32 18.88
CA GLN A 259 -49.20 -36.21 17.74
C GLN A 259 -49.05 -37.67 18.14
N LYS A 260 -49.71 -38.60 17.44
CA LYS A 260 -49.68 -40.05 17.74
C LYS A 260 -48.67 -40.83 16.88
N HIS A 261 -47.58 -40.18 16.53
CA HIS A 261 -46.52 -40.80 15.74
C HIS A 261 -45.21 -40.03 15.93
N THR A 262 -44.08 -40.68 15.67
CA THR A 262 -42.77 -40.01 15.59
C THR A 262 -42.73 -39.02 14.43
N PRO A 263 -42.16 -37.81 14.61
CA PRO A 263 -41.93 -36.89 13.49
C PRO A 263 -40.76 -37.30 12.59
N PHE A 264 -39.98 -38.31 13.00
CA PHE A 264 -38.80 -38.79 12.27
C PHE A 264 -39.16 -39.95 11.35
N ASP A 265 -40.19 -39.76 10.52
CA ASP A 265 -40.81 -40.79 9.68
C ASP A 265 -40.62 -40.53 8.17
N VAL A 266 -39.57 -39.78 7.82
CA VAL A 266 -39.20 -39.47 6.42
C VAL A 266 -38.33 -40.60 5.87
N VAL A 267 -38.91 -41.41 4.99
CA VAL A 267 -38.23 -42.57 4.39
C VAL A 267 -37.25 -42.15 3.29
N ALA A 268 -37.57 -41.09 2.55
CA ALA A 268 -36.70 -40.55 1.52
C ALA A 268 -36.91 -39.05 1.35
N TRP A 269 -35.89 -38.36 0.85
CA TRP A 269 -35.97 -36.93 0.57
C TRP A 269 -35.05 -36.53 -0.59
N HIS A 270 -35.39 -35.44 -1.28
CA HIS A 270 -34.49 -34.78 -2.24
C HIS A 270 -34.60 -33.26 -2.19
N GLY A 271 -33.49 -32.55 -2.37
CA GLY A 271 -33.49 -31.09 -2.36
C GLY A 271 -32.18 -30.44 -1.94
N LYS A 272 -32.29 -29.17 -1.56
CA LYS A 272 -31.20 -28.27 -1.14
C LYS A 272 -31.35 -27.74 0.29
N TYR A 273 -32.48 -27.99 0.94
CA TYR A 273 -32.78 -27.47 2.27
C TYR A 273 -32.70 -28.59 3.31
N TYR A 274 -31.53 -28.73 3.94
CA TYR A 274 -31.20 -29.82 4.83
C TYR A 274 -30.31 -29.35 5.97
N PRO A 275 -30.29 -30.05 7.12
CA PRO A 275 -29.31 -29.79 8.15
C PRO A 275 -27.93 -30.32 7.72
N PHE A 276 -26.87 -29.74 8.25
CA PHE A 276 -25.51 -30.15 7.91
C PHE A 276 -24.54 -29.92 9.07
N LYS A 277 -23.40 -30.60 9.04
CA LYS A 277 -22.28 -30.39 9.97
C LYS A 277 -20.98 -30.12 9.22
N TYR A 278 -20.02 -29.51 9.92
CA TYR A 278 -18.69 -29.22 9.39
C TYR A 278 -17.63 -29.32 10.49
N ASP A 279 -16.49 -29.96 10.18
CA ASP A 279 -15.32 -30.06 11.05
C ASP A 279 -14.39 -28.86 10.84
N LEU A 280 -14.28 -28.00 11.87
CA LEU A 280 -13.47 -26.78 11.82
C LEU A 280 -11.98 -27.05 11.59
N GLY A 281 -11.48 -28.25 11.92
CA GLY A 281 -10.11 -28.65 11.61
C GLY A 281 -9.82 -28.70 10.10
N ARG A 282 -10.84 -28.95 9.27
CA ARG A 282 -10.70 -29.03 7.81
C ARG A 282 -10.61 -27.66 7.12
N PHE A 283 -10.76 -26.56 7.88
CA PHE A 283 -10.72 -25.22 7.32
C PHE A 283 -9.35 -24.93 6.69
N SER A 284 -9.37 -24.60 5.40
CA SER A 284 -8.18 -24.26 4.63
C SER A 284 -7.82 -22.80 4.86
N VAL A 285 -7.09 -22.58 5.96
CA VAL A 285 -6.71 -21.26 6.45
C VAL A 285 -5.96 -20.45 5.40
N ILE A 286 -6.45 -19.25 5.10
CA ILE A 286 -5.73 -18.24 4.33
C ILE A 286 -5.26 -17.15 5.29
N GLY A 287 -4.06 -16.62 5.03
CA GLY A 287 -3.47 -15.53 5.80
C GLY A 287 -2.38 -14.84 4.99
N SER A 288 -1.70 -13.87 5.60
CA SER A 288 -0.59 -13.22 4.91
C SER A 288 0.65 -14.12 4.88
N ILE A 289 1.14 -14.37 3.67
CA ILE A 289 2.44 -15.01 3.40
C ILE A 289 3.55 -13.98 3.13
N SER A 290 3.33 -12.72 3.50
CA SER A 290 4.25 -11.61 3.24
C SER A 290 4.40 -10.72 4.48
N PHE A 291 3.59 -9.68 4.62
CA PHE A 291 3.56 -8.75 5.74
C PHE A 291 2.10 -8.36 6.06
N ASP A 292 1.89 -7.59 7.12
CA ASP A 292 0.60 -7.13 7.66
C ASP A 292 -0.33 -8.23 8.19
N HIS A 293 -1.21 -7.85 9.12
CA HIS A 293 -2.24 -8.72 9.67
C HIS A 293 -3.53 -8.57 8.85
N PRO A 294 -3.97 -9.59 8.08
CA PRO A 294 -5.20 -9.49 7.30
C PRO A 294 -6.43 -9.27 8.19
N ASP A 295 -7.45 -8.64 7.63
CA ASP A 295 -8.74 -8.48 8.30
C ASP A 295 -9.33 -9.87 8.66
N PRO A 296 -9.99 -10.00 9.83
CA PRO A 296 -10.45 -11.30 10.33
C PRO A 296 -11.53 -11.95 9.46
N SER A 297 -12.17 -11.20 8.56
CA SER A 297 -13.10 -11.72 7.54
C SER A 297 -12.46 -12.77 6.62
N ILE A 298 -11.13 -12.82 6.53
CA ILE A 298 -10.42 -13.89 5.82
C ILE A 298 -10.61 -15.28 6.47
N TYR A 299 -11.14 -15.33 7.69
CA TYR A 299 -11.45 -16.57 8.41
C TYR A 299 -12.95 -16.88 8.52
N THR A 300 -13.79 -16.25 7.68
CA THR A 300 -15.23 -16.56 7.61
C THR A 300 -15.45 -17.99 7.14
N VAL A 301 -16.24 -18.75 7.91
CA VAL A 301 -16.70 -20.11 7.58
C VAL A 301 -18.06 -20.06 6.90
N LEU A 302 -19.00 -19.32 7.50
CA LEU A 302 -20.37 -19.12 7.00
C LEU A 302 -20.76 -17.66 7.20
N THR A 303 -21.57 -17.12 6.30
CA THR A 303 -22.12 -15.76 6.36
C THR A 303 -23.64 -15.81 6.23
N GLY A 304 -24.34 -14.93 6.95
CA GLY A 304 -25.76 -14.65 6.81
C GLY A 304 -25.93 -13.27 6.16
N PRO A 305 -26.12 -13.20 4.84
CA PRO A 305 -26.15 -11.93 4.11
C PRO A 305 -27.35 -11.06 4.53
N SER A 306 -27.17 -9.74 4.56
CA SER A 306 -28.27 -8.78 4.66
C SER A 306 -28.80 -8.39 3.27
N ASP A 307 -29.86 -7.60 3.24
CA ASP A 307 -30.40 -7.04 2.00
C ASP A 307 -29.45 -5.98 1.37
N HIS A 308 -28.41 -5.54 2.11
CA HIS A 308 -27.37 -4.65 1.60
C HIS A 308 -26.15 -5.46 1.14
N PRO A 309 -25.81 -5.45 -0.16
CA PRO A 309 -24.67 -6.19 -0.69
C PRO A 309 -23.36 -5.83 0.02
N GLY A 310 -22.60 -6.84 0.44
CA GLY A 310 -21.34 -6.68 1.17
C GLY A 310 -21.48 -6.48 2.68
N THR A 311 -22.70 -6.43 3.22
CA THR A 311 -22.96 -6.36 4.67
C THR A 311 -23.68 -7.62 5.13
N ALA A 312 -23.08 -8.36 6.06
CA ALA A 312 -23.71 -9.53 6.68
C ALA A 312 -24.53 -9.12 7.90
N ILE A 313 -25.70 -9.74 8.07
CA ILE A 313 -26.41 -9.74 9.35
C ILE A 313 -25.57 -10.44 10.40
N ALA A 314 -24.92 -11.55 10.02
CA ALA A 314 -23.95 -12.22 10.86
C ALA A 314 -22.88 -12.94 10.04
N ASP A 315 -21.62 -12.82 10.43
CA ASP A 315 -20.52 -13.66 9.97
C ASP A 315 -20.08 -14.60 11.09
N PHE A 316 -19.96 -15.90 10.78
CA PHE A 316 -19.30 -16.87 11.65
C PHE A 316 -17.85 -17.04 11.22
N VAL A 317 -16.97 -16.45 12.02
CA VAL A 317 -15.53 -16.39 11.79
C VAL A 317 -14.81 -17.27 12.81
N ILE A 318 -13.75 -17.96 12.42
CA ILE A 318 -12.94 -18.78 13.34
C ILE A 318 -11.50 -18.26 13.45
N PHE A 319 -10.80 -18.65 14.51
CA PHE A 319 -9.37 -18.38 14.68
C PHE A 319 -8.64 -19.71 14.88
N PRO A 320 -8.40 -20.46 13.78
CA PRO A 320 -7.86 -21.80 13.82
C PRO A 320 -6.33 -21.80 14.02
N PRO A 321 -5.73 -22.98 14.30
CA PRO A 321 -4.28 -23.14 14.25
C PRO A 321 -3.72 -22.70 12.90
N ARG A 322 -2.73 -21.81 12.88
CA ARG A 322 -2.23 -21.20 11.64
C ARG A 322 -0.77 -20.80 11.72
N TRP A 323 -0.16 -20.65 10.55
CA TRP A 323 1.21 -20.14 10.43
C TRP A 323 1.20 -18.63 10.39
N LEU A 324 1.99 -18.02 11.28
CA LEU A 324 2.39 -16.63 11.19
C LEU A 324 3.78 -16.54 10.59
N VAL A 325 3.83 -16.01 9.38
CA VAL A 325 5.07 -15.84 8.60
C VAL A 325 5.30 -14.37 8.22
N GLN A 326 4.41 -13.48 8.66
CA GLN A 326 4.48 -12.07 8.32
C GLN A 326 5.80 -11.46 8.78
N GLU A 327 6.53 -10.86 7.85
CA GLU A 327 7.77 -10.14 8.09
C GLU A 327 7.47 -8.71 8.54
N ASP A 328 8.28 -8.17 9.44
CA ASP A 328 8.20 -6.78 9.93
C ASP A 328 6.76 -6.34 10.31
N THR A 329 6.03 -7.22 10.99
CA THR A 329 4.59 -7.07 11.23
C THR A 329 4.28 -7.26 12.71
N PHE A 330 3.46 -6.34 13.25
CA PHE A 330 2.78 -6.58 14.51
C PHE A 330 1.72 -7.68 14.30
N ARG A 331 2.09 -8.92 14.60
CA ARG A 331 1.31 -10.12 14.26
C ARG A 331 0.00 -10.33 15.04
N PRO A 332 -0.20 -9.88 16.29
CA PRO A 332 -1.51 -9.93 16.92
C PRO A 332 -2.55 -9.08 16.18
N PRO A 333 -3.86 -9.27 16.44
CA PRO A 333 -4.87 -8.34 15.95
C PRO A 333 -4.51 -6.90 16.30
N TRP A 334 -4.76 -5.97 15.39
CA TRP A 334 -4.47 -4.55 15.55
C TRP A 334 -5.48 -3.87 16.50
N TYR A 335 -5.15 -2.67 16.98
CA TYR A 335 -6.10 -1.86 17.74
C TYR A 335 -7.25 -1.41 16.84
N HIS A 336 -8.48 -1.76 17.20
CA HIS A 336 -9.62 -1.76 16.30
C HIS A 336 -10.83 -1.03 16.89
N ARG A 337 -11.58 -0.36 16.00
CA ARG A 337 -12.93 0.17 16.20
C ARG A 337 -13.73 -0.15 14.94
N ASN A 338 -14.86 -0.83 15.09
CA ASN A 338 -15.60 -1.41 13.99
C ASN A 338 -17.03 -0.87 13.90
N THR A 339 -17.63 -0.85 12.71
CA THR A 339 -19.08 -0.65 12.57
C THR A 339 -19.88 -1.88 12.97
N MET A 340 -19.26 -3.06 12.97
CA MET A 340 -19.86 -4.32 13.40
C MET A 340 -19.78 -4.47 14.93
N SER A 341 -20.67 -5.28 15.49
CA SER A 341 -20.57 -5.83 16.83
C SER A 341 -19.89 -7.19 16.80
N GLU A 342 -18.95 -7.43 17.71
CA GLU A 342 -18.12 -8.64 17.75
C GLU A 342 -18.41 -9.43 19.03
N PHE A 343 -19.14 -10.55 18.90
CA PHE A 343 -19.31 -11.52 19.99
C PHE A 343 -18.31 -12.67 19.80
N MET A 344 -17.33 -12.78 20.69
CA MET A 344 -16.32 -13.83 20.65
C MET A 344 -16.62 -14.96 21.63
N GLY A 345 -16.34 -16.20 21.20
CA GLY A 345 -16.37 -17.40 22.04
C GLY A 345 -15.09 -18.24 21.88
N LEU A 346 -14.91 -19.21 22.78
CA LEU A 346 -13.73 -20.07 22.82
C LEU A 346 -14.12 -21.53 23.06
N ILE A 347 -13.82 -22.40 22.09
CA ILE A 347 -14.16 -23.83 22.14
C ILE A 347 -13.15 -24.57 23.05
N CYS A 348 -11.86 -24.39 22.78
CA CYS A 348 -10.75 -25.01 23.51
C CYS A 348 -9.47 -24.16 23.39
N GLY A 349 -8.48 -24.43 24.24
CA GLY A 349 -7.18 -23.75 24.22
C GLY A 349 -7.23 -22.28 24.68
N ASP A 350 -6.30 -21.47 24.15
CA ASP A 350 -6.09 -20.05 24.47
C ASP A 350 -6.24 -19.16 23.21
N TYR A 351 -6.55 -17.87 23.37
CA TYR A 351 -6.68 -16.92 22.25
C TYR A 351 -5.52 -15.91 22.22
N ASP A 352 -4.91 -15.74 21.04
CA ASP A 352 -3.66 -14.99 20.83
C ASP A 352 -3.70 -13.54 21.36
N ALA A 353 -4.85 -12.88 21.28
CA ALA A 353 -4.97 -11.46 21.65
C ALA A 353 -5.15 -11.21 23.15
N LYS A 354 -5.36 -12.26 23.97
CA LYS A 354 -5.74 -12.15 25.39
C LYS A 354 -4.99 -13.17 26.26
N THR A 355 -3.68 -13.00 26.42
CA THR A 355 -2.86 -13.91 27.23
C THR A 355 -2.97 -13.69 28.76
N GLY A 356 -3.64 -12.63 29.21
CA GLY A 356 -3.80 -12.29 30.64
C GLY A 356 -4.79 -13.14 31.46
N GLY A 357 -5.18 -14.34 30.98
CA GLY A 357 -5.91 -15.33 31.78
C GLY A 357 -7.42 -15.14 31.98
N GLY A 358 -8.02 -14.10 31.39
CA GLY A 358 -9.45 -13.78 31.58
C GLY A 358 -10.44 -14.30 30.52
N PHE A 359 -10.01 -14.91 29.41
CA PHE A 359 -10.90 -15.43 28.35
C PHE A 359 -10.54 -16.89 28.19
N ARG A 360 -11.46 -17.75 28.60
CA ARG A 360 -11.23 -19.19 28.78
C ARG A 360 -12.28 -19.96 27.97
N PRO A 361 -12.02 -21.23 27.64
CA PRO A 361 -13.02 -22.09 27.00
C PRO A 361 -14.37 -22.03 27.71
N ALA A 362 -15.45 -21.95 26.93
CA ALA A 362 -16.82 -21.66 27.37
C ALA A 362 -17.12 -20.23 27.88
N GLY A 363 -16.15 -19.31 27.86
CA GLY A 363 -16.38 -17.89 28.12
C GLY A 363 -16.85 -17.15 26.86
N ALA A 364 -17.16 -15.87 27.01
CA ALA A 364 -17.50 -15.00 25.88
C ALA A 364 -17.00 -13.57 26.07
N SER A 365 -16.94 -12.79 25.01
CA SER A 365 -16.82 -11.33 25.09
C SER A 365 -17.65 -10.64 24.03
N LEU A 366 -18.10 -9.42 24.31
CA LEU A 366 -18.83 -8.59 23.37
C LEU A 366 -18.13 -7.23 23.26
N HIS A 367 -17.64 -6.92 22.07
CA HIS A 367 -17.19 -5.58 21.69
C HIS A 367 -18.25 -4.99 20.76
N ASN A 368 -19.02 -4.02 21.26
CA ASN A 368 -20.12 -3.44 20.51
C ASN A 368 -19.64 -2.41 19.47
N VAL A 369 -20.56 -1.96 18.62
CA VAL A 369 -20.32 -0.96 17.57
C VAL A 369 -19.46 0.20 18.07
N MET A 370 -18.37 0.44 17.36
CA MET A 370 -17.37 1.50 17.58
C MET A 370 -16.61 1.45 18.91
N SER A 371 -16.83 0.43 19.74
CA SER A 371 -16.08 0.23 20.98
C SER A 371 -14.61 -0.09 20.65
N ALA A 372 -13.70 0.71 21.18
CA ALA A 372 -12.27 0.55 20.93
C ALA A 372 -11.77 -0.69 21.67
N HIS A 373 -11.17 -1.63 20.94
CA HIS A 373 -10.61 -2.86 21.48
C HIS A 373 -9.28 -3.19 20.79
N GLY A 374 -8.61 -4.25 21.25
CA GLY A 374 -7.30 -4.65 20.75
C GLY A 374 -6.52 -5.50 21.74
N PRO A 375 -5.26 -5.80 21.43
CA PRO A 375 -4.37 -6.58 22.29
C PRO A 375 -4.12 -5.82 23.60
N ASP A 376 -4.03 -6.57 24.70
CA ASP A 376 -3.62 -5.99 25.99
C ASP A 376 -2.16 -5.50 25.94
N ALA A 377 -1.77 -4.65 26.90
CA ALA A 377 -0.44 -4.03 26.92
C ALA A 377 0.69 -5.07 26.94
N SER A 378 0.50 -6.20 27.64
CA SER A 378 1.49 -7.28 27.71
C SER A 378 1.67 -7.97 26.36
N THR A 379 0.57 -8.15 25.61
CA THR A 379 0.58 -8.71 24.26
C THR A 379 1.23 -7.75 23.29
N PHE A 380 0.95 -6.45 23.42
CA PHE A 380 1.61 -5.40 22.62
C PHE A 380 3.12 -5.38 22.85
N GLU A 381 3.57 -5.34 24.10
CA GLU A 381 5.00 -5.31 24.45
C GLU A 381 5.72 -6.56 23.96
N ARG A 382 5.13 -7.75 24.18
CA ARG A 382 5.71 -9.02 23.73
C ARG A 382 5.81 -9.10 22.20
N ALA A 383 4.75 -8.74 21.49
CA ALA A 383 4.72 -8.85 20.03
C ALA A 383 5.60 -7.79 19.34
N SER A 384 5.68 -6.58 19.89
CA SER A 384 6.51 -5.50 19.33
C SER A 384 8.01 -5.78 19.43
N ASN A 385 8.41 -6.65 20.35
CA ASN A 385 9.80 -7.03 20.59
C ASN A 385 10.11 -8.49 20.20
N ALA A 386 9.17 -9.19 19.56
CA ALA A 386 9.34 -10.58 19.18
C ALA A 386 10.31 -10.73 17.99
N ASP A 387 11.21 -11.71 18.07
CA ASP A 387 12.03 -12.14 16.93
C ASP A 387 11.13 -12.85 15.90
N LEU A 388 10.85 -12.19 14.79
CA LEU A 388 9.86 -12.64 13.80
C LEU A 388 10.42 -13.79 12.96
N LYS A 389 10.08 -15.02 13.35
CA LYS A 389 10.33 -16.26 12.61
C LYS A 389 9.02 -16.92 12.21
N PRO A 390 8.98 -17.78 11.18
CA PRO A 390 7.82 -18.62 10.92
C PRO A 390 7.40 -19.37 12.18
N GLN A 391 6.19 -19.09 12.67
CA GLN A 391 5.67 -19.66 13.91
C GLN A 391 4.27 -20.20 13.67
N LYS A 392 4.03 -21.44 14.09
CA LYS A 392 2.68 -21.97 14.18
C LYS A 392 2.06 -21.58 15.52
N ILE A 393 0.86 -21.01 15.47
CA ILE A 393 0.10 -20.54 16.64
C ILE A 393 -1.24 -21.26 16.72
N GLY A 394 -1.90 -21.14 17.87
CA GLY A 394 -3.23 -21.70 18.08
C GLY A 394 -3.28 -23.23 18.07
N GLU A 395 -2.15 -23.95 18.18
CA GLU A 395 -2.18 -25.40 18.29
C GLU A 395 -2.98 -25.83 19.52
N GLY A 396 -3.99 -26.67 19.31
CA GLY A 396 -4.92 -27.09 20.37
C GLY A 396 -5.93 -26.02 20.81
N SER A 397 -6.03 -24.90 20.07
CA SER A 397 -6.99 -23.84 20.31
C SER A 397 -7.95 -23.64 19.15
N MET A 398 -9.18 -23.24 19.48
CA MET A 398 -10.18 -22.82 18.50
C MET A 398 -11.08 -21.75 19.11
N ALA A 399 -10.78 -20.48 18.81
CA ALA A 399 -11.67 -19.37 19.09
C ALA A 399 -12.58 -19.09 17.88
N PHE A 400 -13.68 -18.39 18.09
CA PHE A 400 -14.56 -17.96 17.02
C PHE A 400 -15.22 -16.62 17.35
N MET A 401 -15.85 -16.03 16.35
CA MET A 401 -16.58 -14.78 16.45
C MET A 401 -17.90 -14.89 15.68
N PHE A 402 -18.97 -14.40 16.30
CA PHE A 402 -20.18 -13.97 15.64
C PHE A 402 -20.08 -12.46 15.47
N GLU A 403 -19.77 -12.00 14.27
CA GLU A 403 -19.73 -10.58 13.92
C GLU A 403 -21.06 -10.17 13.30
N SER A 404 -21.62 -9.01 13.66
CA SER A 404 -22.92 -8.57 13.15
C SER A 404 -22.93 -7.09 12.80
N SER A 405 -23.60 -6.73 11.72
CA SER A 405 -23.84 -5.32 11.37
C SER A 405 -24.80 -4.61 12.31
N LEU A 406 -25.51 -5.34 13.18
CA LEU A 406 -26.47 -4.80 14.13
C LEU A 406 -25.80 -4.50 15.46
N MET A 407 -26.37 -3.55 16.21
CA MET A 407 -25.96 -3.27 17.58
C MET A 407 -26.51 -4.36 18.51
N ILE A 408 -25.65 -5.27 18.94
CA ILE A 408 -26.07 -6.38 19.79
C ILE A 408 -26.38 -5.87 21.19
N GLY A 409 -27.60 -6.12 21.66
CA GLY A 409 -27.95 -5.93 23.05
C GLY A 409 -27.82 -7.24 23.83
N VAL A 410 -27.76 -7.13 25.16
CA VAL A 410 -27.61 -8.25 26.09
C VAL A 410 -28.90 -8.42 26.89
N THR A 411 -29.34 -9.66 27.07
CA THR A 411 -30.52 -9.98 27.87
C THR A 411 -30.27 -9.77 29.36
N GLU A 412 -31.34 -9.64 30.16
CA GLU A 412 -31.24 -9.65 31.63
C GLU A 412 -30.53 -10.92 32.14
N TRP A 413 -30.77 -12.06 31.48
CA TRP A 413 -30.06 -13.29 31.81
C TRP A 413 -28.56 -13.18 31.56
N GLY A 414 -28.18 -12.71 30.37
CA GLY A 414 -26.78 -12.52 29.99
C GLY A 414 -26.07 -11.51 30.86
N LEU A 415 -26.76 -10.46 31.31
CA LEU A 415 -26.15 -9.39 32.09
C LEU A 415 -26.03 -9.71 33.59
N GLU A 416 -27.11 -10.19 34.20
CA GLU A 416 -27.23 -10.28 35.66
C GLU A 416 -27.44 -11.72 36.14
N THR A 417 -28.37 -12.45 35.53
CA THR A 417 -28.80 -13.76 36.07
C THR A 417 -27.71 -14.83 35.95
N CYS A 418 -26.92 -14.82 34.88
CA CYS A 418 -25.86 -15.81 34.68
C CYS A 418 -24.69 -15.64 35.68
N GLN A 419 -24.55 -14.46 36.30
CA GLN A 419 -23.45 -14.12 37.22
C GLN A 419 -22.03 -14.36 36.64
N LYS A 420 -21.89 -14.37 35.32
CA LYS A 420 -20.60 -14.58 34.63
C LYS A 420 -19.92 -13.30 34.16
N VAL A 421 -20.60 -12.15 34.17
CA VAL A 421 -20.00 -10.89 33.74
C VAL A 421 -18.84 -10.50 34.65
N GLN A 422 -17.64 -10.35 34.09
CA GLN A 422 -16.45 -9.96 34.83
C GLN A 422 -16.52 -8.49 35.26
N LYS A 423 -16.48 -8.25 36.58
CA LYS A 423 -16.37 -6.89 37.13
C LYS A 423 -14.98 -6.34 36.85
N GLY A 424 -14.90 -5.33 35.96
CA GLY A 424 -13.64 -4.64 35.66
C GLY A 424 -12.91 -5.14 34.41
N ALA A 425 -13.62 -5.53 33.35
CA ALA A 425 -13.00 -5.80 32.03
C ALA A 425 -12.17 -4.62 31.47
N ASN A 426 -12.34 -3.41 32.00
CA ASN A 426 -11.52 -2.22 31.72
C ASN A 426 -10.27 -2.06 32.63
N SER A 427 -10.01 -2.98 33.57
CA SER A 427 -8.93 -2.84 34.58
C SER A 427 -7.52 -2.86 34.00
N THR A 428 -7.30 -3.51 32.86
CA THR A 428 -6.01 -3.48 32.13
C THR A 428 -5.72 -2.15 31.43
N ALA A 429 -6.74 -1.32 31.16
CA ALA A 429 -6.57 0.05 30.67
C ALA A 429 -6.53 1.10 31.80
N MET A 430 -7.02 0.74 33.00
CA MET A 430 -7.11 1.66 34.14
C MET A 430 -5.78 1.96 34.84
N ALA A 431 -4.72 1.19 34.64
CA ALA A 431 -3.40 1.56 35.17
C ALA A 431 -2.89 2.89 34.57
N ILE A 432 -3.20 3.12 33.29
CA ILE A 432 -2.92 4.36 32.57
C ILE A 432 -3.90 5.45 33.03
N SER A 433 -5.18 5.12 33.18
CA SER A 433 -6.20 6.08 33.59
C SER A 433 -6.08 6.56 35.04
N ASN A 434 -5.63 5.73 35.99
CA ASN A 434 -5.46 6.13 37.39
C ASN A 434 -4.20 6.99 37.59
N ALA A 435 -3.14 6.74 36.81
CA ALA A 435 -2.01 7.65 36.73
C ALA A 435 -2.43 8.99 36.12
N ILE A 436 -3.30 8.98 35.10
CA ILE A 436 -3.85 10.17 34.45
C ILE A 436 -4.88 10.88 35.35
N GLN A 437 -5.69 10.19 36.16
CA GLN A 437 -6.66 10.82 37.07
C GLN A 437 -5.98 11.43 38.29
N ALA A 438 -4.98 10.76 38.86
CA ALA A 438 -4.12 11.35 39.89
C ALA A 438 -3.33 12.56 39.34
N PHE A 439 -2.95 12.52 38.06
CA PHE A 439 -2.37 13.66 37.35
C PHE A 439 -3.42 14.74 37.07
N GLN A 440 -4.63 14.41 36.61
CA GLN A 440 -5.72 15.33 36.29
C GLN A 440 -6.23 16.06 37.53
N GLN A 441 -6.33 15.38 38.67
CA GLN A 441 -6.75 16.01 39.92
C GLN A 441 -5.68 17.00 40.41
N ARG A 442 -4.39 16.65 40.31
CA ARG A 442 -3.29 17.61 40.49
C ARG A 442 -3.26 18.72 39.43
N VAL A 443 -3.70 18.44 38.20
CA VAL A 443 -3.82 19.42 37.11
C VAL A 443 -4.95 20.39 37.36
N PHE A 444 -6.10 19.95 37.85
CA PHE A 444 -7.21 20.84 38.17
C PHE A 444 -6.93 21.67 39.42
N ASP A 445 -6.32 21.07 40.45
CA ASP A 445 -5.98 21.77 41.70
C ASP A 445 -4.82 22.77 41.51
N HIS A 446 -3.96 22.54 40.51
CA HIS A 446 -2.84 23.42 40.13
C HIS A 446 -2.81 23.70 38.61
N ALA A 447 -3.93 24.19 38.06
CA ALA A 447 -4.15 24.41 36.63
C ALA A 447 -3.04 25.19 35.92
N LEU A 448 -2.52 26.23 36.56
CA LEU A 448 -1.43 27.03 36.00
C LEU A 448 -0.12 26.21 35.95
N GLN A 449 0.21 25.52 37.04
CA GLN A 449 1.44 24.75 37.18
C GLN A 449 1.46 23.53 36.26
N SER A 450 0.31 22.91 36.04
CA SER A 450 0.16 21.73 35.20
C SER A 450 0.04 22.06 33.71
N THR A 451 -0.50 23.24 33.36
CA THR A 451 -0.41 23.77 31.99
C THR A 451 1.03 24.12 31.64
N ILE A 452 1.77 24.76 32.55
CA ILE A 452 3.21 25.04 32.39
C ILE A 452 3.99 23.73 32.27
N THR A 453 3.70 22.74 33.11
CA THR A 453 4.36 21.43 33.07
C THR A 453 4.04 20.65 31.80
N GLY A 454 2.80 20.70 31.30
CA GLY A 454 2.39 20.07 30.04
C GLY A 454 3.03 20.71 28.81
N ILE A 455 3.12 22.05 28.77
CA ILE A 455 3.83 22.79 27.72
C ILE A 455 5.32 22.42 27.68
N LEU A 456 5.92 22.07 28.82
CA LEU A 456 7.33 21.67 28.90
C LEU A 456 7.55 20.17 28.64
N LEU A 457 6.68 19.29 29.15
CA LEU A 457 6.83 17.83 29.06
C LEU A 457 6.42 17.26 27.70
N ILE A 458 5.39 17.77 27.05
CA ILE A 458 4.92 17.21 25.76
C ILE A 458 6.00 17.35 24.67
N PRO A 459 6.63 18.52 24.47
CA PRO A 459 7.76 18.64 23.54
C PRO A 459 8.94 17.75 23.95
N LEU A 460 9.23 17.62 25.25
CA LEU A 460 10.31 16.78 25.75
C LEU A 460 10.06 15.30 25.46
N ILE A 461 8.85 14.80 25.70
CA ILE A 461 8.45 13.42 25.40
C ILE A 461 8.50 13.17 23.89
N TYR A 462 8.01 14.13 23.08
CA TYR A 462 8.13 14.03 21.62
C TYR A 462 9.59 13.94 21.18
N VAL A 463 10.47 14.79 21.72
CA VAL A 463 11.91 14.75 21.42
C VAL A 463 12.49 13.40 21.81
N ILE A 464 12.25 12.90 23.02
CA ILE A 464 12.80 11.63 23.50
C ILE A 464 12.30 10.46 22.63
N ALA A 465 10.99 10.38 22.37
CA ALA A 465 10.41 9.33 21.54
C ALA A 465 10.93 9.40 20.10
N ASN A 466 11.02 10.60 19.52
CA ASN A 466 11.54 10.80 18.18
C ASN A 466 13.03 10.43 18.08
N GLU A 467 13.85 10.79 19.06
CA GLU A 467 15.26 10.40 19.09
C GLU A 467 15.43 8.89 19.28
N PHE A 468 14.57 8.25 20.07
CA PHE A 468 14.57 6.79 20.20
C PHE A 468 14.26 6.12 18.86
N ILE A 469 13.18 6.53 18.17
CA ILE A 469 12.81 6.02 16.84
C ILE A 469 13.96 6.24 15.84
N ARG A 470 14.55 7.44 15.82
CA ARG A 470 15.69 7.76 14.95
C ARG A 470 16.90 6.89 15.23
N SER A 471 17.16 6.55 16.50
CA SER A 471 18.27 5.68 16.87
C SER A 471 18.08 4.25 16.37
N GLN A 472 16.84 3.73 16.43
CA GLN A 472 16.48 2.39 15.97
C GLN A 472 16.46 2.28 14.45
N ALA A 473 16.12 3.37 13.74
CA ALA A 473 16.09 3.40 12.27
C ALA A 473 17.49 3.41 11.60
N ARG A 474 18.57 3.50 12.37
CA ARG A 474 19.94 3.46 11.83
C ARG A 474 20.32 2.04 11.40
N ILE A 475 20.99 1.93 10.27
CA ILE A 475 21.42 0.64 9.71
C ILE A 475 22.60 0.11 10.51
N ALA A 476 22.47 -1.09 11.10
CA ALA A 476 23.56 -1.72 11.84
C ALA A 476 24.80 -1.93 10.95
N LYS A 477 25.99 -1.79 11.53
CA LYS A 477 27.31 -1.94 10.86
C LYS A 477 27.65 -0.89 9.78
N LEU A 478 26.79 0.10 9.52
CA LEU A 478 27.20 1.31 8.80
C LEU A 478 27.56 2.40 9.80
N ASP A 479 28.79 2.88 9.75
CA ASP A 479 29.20 4.03 10.54
C ASP A 479 28.66 5.34 9.96
N GLY A 480 28.86 6.43 10.70
CA GLY A 480 28.58 7.77 10.21
C GLY A 480 28.44 8.81 11.33
N PRO A 481 28.36 10.10 10.99
CA PRO A 481 28.20 11.17 11.97
C PRO A 481 26.88 11.02 12.73
N ARG A 482 26.91 11.34 14.02
CA ARG A 482 25.69 11.53 14.82
C ARG A 482 25.18 12.94 14.61
N GLY A 483 23.88 13.07 14.38
CA GLY A 483 23.23 14.36 14.16
C GLY A 483 22.60 14.93 15.43
N LEU A 484 22.19 16.20 15.37
CA LEU A 484 21.49 16.87 16.47
C LEU A 484 20.09 16.27 16.71
N PRO A 485 19.51 16.44 17.92
CA PRO A 485 18.12 16.09 18.18
C PRO A 485 17.15 16.82 17.24
N LEU A 486 16.09 16.13 16.79
CA LEU A 486 15.11 16.48 15.76
C LEU A 486 15.63 16.83 14.35
N ILE A 487 16.81 17.43 14.24
CA ILE A 487 17.36 18.00 13.01
C ILE A 487 18.28 17.00 12.30
N GLY A 488 18.97 16.16 13.07
CA GLY A 488 20.02 15.30 12.54
C GLY A 488 21.20 16.09 11.99
N ASN A 489 21.71 15.65 10.86
CA ASN A 489 22.87 16.19 10.16
C ASN A 489 22.50 17.34 9.21
N LEU A 490 21.23 17.75 9.13
CA LEU A 490 20.79 18.87 8.29
C LEU A 490 21.56 20.17 8.62
N TRP A 491 21.91 20.36 9.91
CA TRP A 491 22.73 21.49 10.32
C TRP A 491 24.14 21.41 9.74
N ASP A 492 24.79 20.25 9.81
CA ASP A 492 26.16 20.06 9.35
C ASP A 492 26.32 20.30 7.84
N ILE A 493 25.27 20.02 7.06
CA ILE A 493 25.30 20.04 5.60
C ILE A 493 24.64 21.29 4.98
N ARG A 494 24.16 22.22 5.81
CA ARG A 494 23.39 23.41 5.40
C ARG A 494 24.12 24.34 4.43
N VAL A 495 25.44 24.24 4.33
CA VAL A 495 26.25 25.04 3.41
C VAL A 495 26.47 24.27 2.13
N ASN A 496 27.26 23.19 2.15
CA ASN A 496 27.55 22.40 0.95
C ASN A 496 27.55 20.91 1.29
N ALA A 497 26.41 20.25 1.08
CA ALA A 497 26.24 18.86 1.45
C ALA A 497 27.15 17.91 0.68
N ALA A 498 27.32 18.10 -0.64
CA ALA A 498 28.16 17.23 -1.46
C ALA A 498 29.62 17.23 -0.99
N GLU A 499 30.16 18.40 -0.68
CA GLU A 499 31.53 18.52 -0.18
C GLU A 499 31.64 18.02 1.26
N GLN A 500 30.67 18.33 2.12
CA GLN A 500 30.65 17.82 3.49
C GLN A 500 30.60 16.29 3.52
N TYR A 501 29.84 15.67 2.62
CA TYR A 501 29.78 14.23 2.47
C TYR A 501 31.11 13.62 2.01
N ARG A 502 31.77 14.26 1.02
CA ARG A 502 33.11 13.86 0.56
C ARG A 502 34.12 13.92 1.70
N ARG A 503 34.05 14.93 2.57
CA ARG A 503 34.92 15.06 3.76
C ARG A 503 34.65 13.97 4.79
N TRP A 504 33.38 13.66 5.06
CA TRP A 504 33.01 12.57 5.96
C TRP A 504 33.40 11.20 5.43
N ALA A 505 33.43 10.99 4.12
CA ALA A 505 33.90 9.74 3.52
C ALA A 505 35.36 9.41 3.92
N LYS A 506 36.22 10.43 4.13
CA LYS A 506 37.59 10.23 4.62
C LYS A 506 37.65 9.67 6.05
N LYS A 507 36.59 9.87 6.84
CA LYS A 507 36.52 9.44 8.25
C LYS A 507 35.72 8.15 8.42
N PHE A 508 34.61 8.00 7.71
CA PHE A 508 33.65 6.91 7.88
C PHE A 508 33.67 5.89 6.73
N GLY A 509 34.59 6.03 5.78
CA GLY A 509 34.70 5.19 4.58
C GLY A 509 33.80 5.65 3.43
N SER A 510 33.91 4.97 2.29
CA SER A 510 33.26 5.36 1.03
C SER A 510 31.72 5.28 1.06
N VAL A 511 31.16 4.48 1.97
CA VAL A 511 29.72 4.31 2.18
C VAL A 511 29.44 4.40 3.68
N TYR A 512 28.62 5.36 4.08
CA TYR A 512 28.26 5.60 5.47
C TYR A 512 26.82 6.13 5.56
N GLN A 513 26.26 6.16 6.77
CA GLN A 513 24.90 6.65 7.00
C GLN A 513 24.84 7.99 7.75
N ILE A 514 23.85 8.80 7.43
CA ILE A 514 23.51 10.06 8.09
C ILE A 514 22.03 10.08 8.45
N GLN A 515 21.63 11.09 9.23
CA GLN A 515 20.24 11.28 9.61
C GLN A 515 19.77 12.67 9.14
N LEU A 516 18.79 12.76 8.25
CA LEU A 516 18.20 14.02 7.81
C LEU A 516 16.82 14.16 8.44
N GLY A 517 16.69 14.96 9.52
CA GLY A 517 15.50 14.97 10.35
C GLY A 517 15.12 13.55 10.78
N ASN A 518 13.94 13.09 10.38
CA ASN A 518 13.45 11.73 10.68
C ASN A 518 13.83 10.67 9.63
N VAL A 519 14.58 11.02 8.58
CA VAL A 519 14.93 10.11 7.48
C VAL A 519 16.40 9.66 7.57
N PRO A 520 16.69 8.38 7.82
CA PRO A 520 18.04 7.84 7.68
C PRO A 520 18.43 7.76 6.20
N VAL A 521 19.66 8.14 5.86
CA VAL A 521 20.17 8.19 4.48
C VAL A 521 21.54 7.53 4.40
N VAL A 522 21.72 6.63 3.43
CA VAL A 522 23.04 6.08 3.07
C VAL A 522 23.68 6.96 2.01
N VAL A 523 24.93 7.37 2.20
CA VAL A 523 25.66 8.24 1.27
C VAL A 523 26.83 7.47 0.65
N VAL A 524 26.91 7.50 -0.67
CA VAL A 524 27.93 6.79 -1.47
C VAL A 524 28.86 7.80 -2.12
N ASN A 525 30.18 7.69 -1.86
CA ASN A 525 31.16 8.72 -2.18
C ASN A 525 32.35 8.26 -3.04
N SER A 526 32.48 6.98 -3.39
CA SER A 526 33.56 6.50 -4.28
C SER A 526 33.02 5.85 -5.55
N ALA A 527 33.85 5.83 -6.60
CA ALA A 527 33.51 5.25 -7.90
C ALA A 527 33.30 3.73 -7.83
N SER A 528 34.09 3.04 -7.00
CA SER A 528 33.97 1.60 -6.73
C SER A 528 32.63 1.26 -6.06
N ALA A 529 32.32 1.92 -4.95
CA ALA A 529 31.06 1.76 -4.22
C ALA A 529 29.84 2.15 -5.06
N ALA A 530 29.92 3.22 -5.86
CA ALA A 530 28.85 3.62 -6.75
C ALA A 530 28.53 2.56 -7.82
N ARG A 531 29.56 1.89 -8.37
CA ARG A 531 29.37 0.75 -9.29
C ARG A 531 28.76 -0.46 -8.59
N ALA A 532 29.19 -0.78 -7.37
CA ALA A 532 28.62 -1.88 -6.59
C ALA A 532 27.15 -1.66 -6.24
N LEU A 533 26.80 -0.47 -5.72
CA LEU A 533 25.44 -0.18 -5.27
C LEU A 533 24.51 0.19 -6.43
N PHE A 534 24.85 1.17 -7.27
CA PHE A 534 23.94 1.64 -8.32
C PHE A 534 24.04 0.84 -9.63
N GLY A 535 25.20 0.24 -9.91
CA GLY A 535 25.42 -0.59 -11.08
C GLY A 535 24.91 -2.02 -10.87
N GLN A 536 25.57 -2.79 -10.01
CA GLN A 536 25.26 -4.21 -9.79
C GLN A 536 23.87 -4.42 -9.19
N ASN A 537 23.38 -3.46 -8.38
CA ASN A 537 22.03 -3.51 -7.79
C ASN A 537 21.04 -2.53 -8.45
N ALA A 538 21.21 -2.22 -9.74
CA ALA A 538 20.42 -1.22 -10.47
C ALA A 538 18.90 -1.37 -10.33
N GLN A 539 18.38 -2.60 -10.38
CA GLN A 539 16.93 -2.86 -10.23
C GLN A 539 16.45 -2.66 -8.78
N ALA A 540 17.30 -2.91 -7.78
CA ALA A 540 16.96 -2.66 -6.38
C ALA A 540 16.84 -1.16 -6.08
N LEU A 541 17.67 -0.35 -6.74
CA LEU A 541 17.67 1.11 -6.62
C LEU A 541 16.89 1.77 -7.76
N SER A 542 15.84 1.11 -8.25
CA SER A 542 15.03 1.59 -9.36
C SER A 542 13.96 2.60 -8.93
N SER A 543 13.72 2.86 -7.63
CA SER A 543 12.72 3.82 -7.15
C SER A 543 13.31 5.15 -6.68
N ARG A 544 12.43 6.11 -6.40
CA ARG A 544 12.71 7.44 -5.82
C ARG A 544 11.89 7.59 -4.53
N PRO A 545 12.41 8.24 -3.48
CA PRO A 545 11.59 8.59 -2.32
C PRO A 545 10.55 9.66 -2.69
N GLU A 546 9.45 9.69 -1.95
CA GLU A 546 8.44 10.74 -2.04
C GLU A 546 8.69 11.80 -0.96
N PHE A 547 8.85 13.05 -1.38
CA PHE A 547 9.03 14.19 -0.49
C PHE A 547 7.75 15.04 -0.44
N TYR A 548 7.45 15.61 0.72
CA TYR A 548 6.21 16.36 0.94
C TYR A 548 6.07 17.56 -0.01
N THR A 549 7.08 18.43 -0.05
CA THR A 549 7.05 19.68 -0.82
C THR A 549 6.96 19.42 -2.31
N PHE A 550 7.86 18.61 -2.85
CA PHE A 550 7.92 18.39 -4.29
C PHE A 550 6.78 17.50 -4.80
N HIS A 551 6.49 16.38 -4.12
CA HIS A 551 5.53 15.40 -4.63
C HIS A 551 4.09 15.70 -4.23
N LYS A 552 3.83 16.16 -2.99
CA LYS A 552 2.45 16.41 -2.51
C LYS A 552 1.96 17.83 -2.76
N VAL A 553 2.86 18.82 -2.87
CA VAL A 553 2.45 20.23 -3.08
C VAL A 553 2.67 20.66 -4.54
N LEU A 554 3.91 20.58 -5.04
CA LEU A 554 4.28 21.12 -6.34
C LEU A 554 3.85 20.24 -7.54
N SER A 555 3.89 18.92 -7.42
CA SER A 555 3.67 17.97 -8.54
C SER A 555 2.26 17.37 -8.59
N ASP A 556 1.34 17.93 -7.81
CA ASP A 556 -0.03 17.43 -7.61
C ASP A 556 -0.90 17.51 -8.88
N THR A 557 -0.63 18.45 -9.80
CA THR A 557 -1.39 18.66 -11.05
C THR A 557 -0.70 18.06 -12.27
N ALA A 558 0.44 18.60 -12.70
CA ALA A 558 1.19 18.16 -13.88
C ALA A 558 1.90 16.80 -13.72
N GLY A 559 1.78 16.18 -12.54
CA GLY A 559 2.47 14.95 -12.18
C GLY A 559 3.98 15.15 -11.95
N THR A 560 4.66 14.05 -11.65
CA THR A 560 6.11 14.03 -11.41
C THR A 560 6.89 13.79 -12.70
N THR A 561 8.10 14.32 -12.81
CA THR A 561 9.03 14.00 -13.93
C THR A 561 9.54 12.56 -13.84
N ILE A 562 10.10 12.01 -14.92
CA ILE A 562 10.75 10.69 -14.92
C ILE A 562 11.89 10.65 -13.89
N GLY A 563 12.59 11.77 -13.69
CA GLY A 563 13.68 11.90 -12.75
C GLY A 563 13.26 11.74 -11.29
N THR A 564 12.04 12.17 -10.94
CA THR A 564 11.54 12.26 -9.55
C THR A 564 10.45 11.25 -9.21
N SER A 565 9.88 10.56 -10.20
CA SER A 565 8.80 9.58 -10.01
C SER A 565 9.28 8.32 -9.25
N PRO A 566 8.53 7.84 -8.23
CA PRO A 566 8.68 6.50 -7.69
C PRO A 566 8.52 5.41 -8.76
N TYR A 567 8.96 4.19 -8.46
CA TYR A 567 8.83 3.08 -9.40
C TYR A 567 7.36 2.67 -9.59
N SER A 568 6.91 2.61 -10.84
CA SER A 568 5.57 2.17 -11.23
C SER A 568 5.58 1.71 -12.70
N ASP A 569 4.54 1.03 -13.16
CA ASP A 569 4.44 0.66 -14.58
C ASP A 569 4.26 1.89 -15.48
N SER A 570 3.63 2.95 -14.98
CA SER A 570 3.58 4.26 -15.66
C SER A 570 4.98 4.84 -15.88
N LEU A 571 5.85 4.78 -14.87
CA LEU A 571 7.25 5.19 -15.04
C LEU A 571 7.96 4.34 -16.10
N LYS A 572 7.77 3.02 -16.11
CA LYS A 572 8.41 2.14 -17.11
C LYS A 572 8.03 2.56 -18.53
N ARG A 573 6.74 2.82 -18.77
CA ARG A 573 6.25 3.31 -20.07
C ARG A 573 6.84 4.66 -20.43
N ARG A 574 6.81 5.64 -19.52
CA ARG A 574 7.42 6.98 -19.73
C ARG A 574 8.91 6.90 -20.04
N ARG A 575 9.66 6.06 -19.33
CA ARG A 575 11.09 5.81 -19.60
C ARG A 575 11.31 5.18 -20.98
N LYS A 576 10.47 4.22 -21.37
CA LYS A 576 10.54 3.60 -22.71
C LYS A 576 10.30 4.65 -23.80
N GLY A 577 9.29 5.51 -23.64
CA GLY A 577 9.02 6.61 -24.58
C GLY A 577 10.13 7.66 -24.64
N ALA A 578 10.69 8.07 -23.50
CA ALA A 578 11.84 8.96 -23.49
C ALA A 578 13.09 8.32 -24.15
N ALA A 579 13.30 7.01 -23.94
CA ALA A 579 14.43 6.30 -24.54
C ALA A 579 14.29 6.14 -26.06
N SER A 580 13.07 6.00 -26.59
CA SER A 580 12.85 5.99 -28.05
C SER A 580 13.09 7.36 -28.68
N ALA A 581 12.82 8.45 -27.97
CA ALA A 581 13.08 9.81 -28.44
C ALA A 581 14.56 10.24 -28.31
N LEU A 582 15.34 9.62 -27.42
CA LEU A 582 16.71 10.04 -27.09
C LEU A 582 17.79 9.02 -27.48
N ASN A 583 17.44 8.03 -28.30
CA ASN A 583 18.42 7.10 -28.86
C ASN A 583 19.27 7.75 -29.96
N ARG A 584 20.34 7.07 -30.41
CA ARG A 584 21.26 7.60 -31.42
C ARG A 584 20.56 8.03 -32.73
N PRO A 585 19.70 7.22 -33.36
CA PRO A 585 18.94 7.65 -34.55
C PRO A 585 18.13 8.93 -34.34
N SER A 586 17.38 9.03 -33.24
CA SER A 586 16.56 10.21 -32.96
C SER A 586 17.40 11.45 -32.68
N VAL A 587 18.50 11.31 -31.94
CA VAL A 587 19.43 12.43 -31.70
C VAL A 587 20.03 12.97 -33.00
N ALA A 588 20.32 12.11 -33.99
CA ALA A 588 20.78 12.55 -35.31
C ALA A 588 19.74 13.44 -36.02
N THR A 589 18.44 13.15 -35.87
CA THR A 589 17.37 14.01 -36.43
C THR A 589 17.27 15.39 -35.77
N TYR A 590 17.89 15.58 -34.60
CA TYR A 590 17.88 16.84 -33.87
C TYR A 590 19.07 17.74 -34.19
N VAL A 591 20.07 17.25 -34.94
CA VAL A 591 21.25 18.02 -35.34
C VAL A 591 20.92 19.33 -36.06
N PRO A 592 19.94 19.38 -37.00
CA PRO A 592 19.55 20.65 -37.62
C PRO A 592 19.01 21.68 -36.62
N HIS A 593 18.33 21.24 -35.56
CA HIS A 593 17.87 22.14 -34.50
C HIS A 593 19.04 22.65 -33.64
N LEU A 594 19.99 21.76 -33.32
CA LEU A 594 21.23 22.16 -32.63
C LEU A 594 22.03 23.16 -33.46
N ASP A 595 22.09 22.98 -34.78
CA ASP A 595 22.79 23.88 -35.68
C ASP A 595 22.25 25.31 -35.59
N VAL A 596 20.93 25.46 -35.74
CA VAL A 596 20.26 26.77 -35.68
C VAL A 596 20.44 27.42 -34.31
N GLU A 597 20.20 26.68 -33.22
CA GLU A 597 20.24 27.30 -31.89
C GLU A 597 21.65 27.70 -31.46
N THR A 598 22.66 26.90 -31.83
CA THR A 598 24.06 27.23 -31.51
C THR A 598 24.61 28.35 -32.40
N LYS A 599 24.16 28.49 -33.65
CA LYS A 599 24.45 29.68 -34.49
C LYS A 599 23.88 30.95 -33.85
N ASP A 600 22.62 30.92 -33.42
CA ASP A 600 22.00 32.07 -32.76
C ASP A 600 22.68 32.40 -31.43
N PHE A 601 23.17 31.39 -30.68
CA PHE A 601 23.98 31.63 -29.48
C PHE A 601 25.28 32.39 -29.79
N ILE A 602 26.02 31.99 -30.83
CA ILE A 602 27.23 32.69 -31.28
C ILE A 602 26.90 34.10 -31.78
N LYS A 603 25.80 34.25 -32.52
CA LYS A 603 25.29 35.54 -33.00
C LYS A 603 24.99 36.50 -31.86
N GLU A 604 24.26 36.07 -30.84
CA GLU A 604 23.91 36.92 -29.70
C GLU A 604 25.15 37.36 -28.91
N LEU A 605 26.14 36.48 -28.74
CA LEU A 605 27.44 36.83 -28.16
C LEU A 605 28.15 37.91 -28.98
N TYR A 606 28.14 37.78 -30.31
CA TYR A 606 28.73 38.75 -31.24
C TYR A 606 28.03 40.11 -31.16
N GLU A 607 26.70 40.13 -31.27
CA GLU A 607 25.90 41.35 -31.32
C GLU A 607 25.90 42.10 -29.99
N TYR A 608 25.57 41.42 -28.88
CA TYR A 608 25.55 42.04 -27.56
C TYR A 608 26.96 42.41 -27.07
N GLY A 609 27.98 41.67 -27.52
CA GLY A 609 29.39 41.99 -27.28
C GLY A 609 29.96 43.08 -28.16
N LYS A 610 29.18 43.64 -29.09
CA LYS A 610 29.63 44.62 -30.09
C LYS A 610 30.92 44.16 -30.77
N ALA A 611 30.92 42.92 -31.27
CA ALA A 611 32.08 42.27 -31.89
C ALA A 611 33.35 42.25 -31.00
N GLY A 612 33.19 42.02 -29.70
CA GLY A 612 34.28 41.92 -28.72
C GLY A 612 34.65 43.23 -28.02
N GLN A 613 34.02 44.35 -28.37
CA GLN A 613 34.28 45.65 -27.75
C GLN A 613 33.62 45.82 -26.38
N ALA A 614 32.50 45.11 -26.14
CA ALA A 614 31.75 45.19 -24.90
C ALA A 614 31.75 43.84 -24.16
N PRO A 615 31.87 43.84 -22.82
CA PRO A 615 31.70 42.62 -22.03
C PRO A 615 30.22 42.20 -21.99
N VAL A 616 29.96 40.90 -21.98
CA VAL A 616 28.60 40.34 -22.01
C VAL A 616 28.41 39.36 -20.86
N ASP A 617 27.23 39.39 -20.26
CA ASP A 617 26.75 38.31 -19.38
C ASP A 617 26.27 37.16 -20.26
N PRO A 618 26.94 35.99 -20.27
CA PRO A 618 26.57 34.90 -21.16
C PRO A 618 25.30 34.17 -20.72
N MET A 619 24.86 34.29 -19.46
CA MET A 619 23.80 33.46 -18.88
C MET A 619 22.47 33.55 -19.66
N PRO A 620 21.94 34.74 -20.01
CA PRO A 620 20.67 34.83 -20.74
C PRO A 620 20.69 34.16 -22.12
N MET A 621 21.82 34.25 -22.84
CA MET A 621 21.97 33.63 -24.16
C MET A 621 22.11 32.11 -24.07
N ILE A 622 22.80 31.62 -23.05
CA ILE A 622 22.88 30.18 -22.77
C ILE A 622 21.49 29.63 -22.39
N GLN A 623 20.75 30.33 -21.52
CA GLN A 623 19.39 29.94 -21.14
C GLN A 623 18.45 29.92 -22.36
N ARG A 624 18.58 30.89 -23.27
CA ARG A 624 17.79 30.91 -24.52
C ARG A 624 18.11 29.71 -25.41
N LEU A 625 19.40 29.40 -25.61
CA LEU A 625 19.85 28.21 -26.35
C LEU A 625 19.18 26.94 -25.81
N SER A 626 19.34 26.66 -24.51
CA SER A 626 18.83 25.43 -23.91
C SER A 626 17.29 25.40 -23.84
N LEU A 627 16.64 26.53 -23.54
CA LEU A 627 15.17 26.61 -23.51
C LEU A 627 14.56 26.46 -24.91
N SER A 628 15.10 27.17 -25.91
CA SER A 628 14.59 27.09 -27.29
C SER A 628 14.72 25.68 -27.85
N LEU A 629 15.86 25.03 -27.61
CA LEU A 629 16.07 23.63 -27.99
C LEU A 629 15.06 22.71 -27.30
N ALA A 630 14.90 22.84 -25.97
CA ALA A 630 13.95 22.02 -25.23
C ALA A 630 12.51 22.22 -25.72
N LEU A 631 12.07 23.46 -25.97
CA LEU A 631 10.73 23.74 -26.49
C LEU A 631 10.53 23.24 -27.92
N THR A 632 11.57 23.33 -28.77
CA THR A 632 11.52 22.88 -30.15
C THR A 632 11.39 21.37 -30.21
N LEU A 633 12.21 20.65 -29.44
CA LEU A 633 12.19 19.19 -29.42
C LEU A 633 10.90 18.63 -28.82
N ASN A 634 10.27 19.31 -27.85
CA ASN A 634 9.09 18.78 -27.17
C ASN A 634 7.77 19.25 -27.79
N TRP A 635 7.64 20.53 -28.16
CA TRP A 635 6.39 21.12 -28.66
C TRP A 635 6.49 21.66 -30.09
N GLY A 636 7.66 21.59 -30.73
CA GLY A 636 7.89 22.20 -32.04
C GLY A 636 7.86 23.74 -31.99
N VAL A 637 8.06 24.33 -30.81
CA VAL A 637 8.02 25.78 -30.57
C VAL A 637 9.42 26.30 -30.36
N ARG A 638 9.81 27.30 -31.16
CA ARG A 638 11.12 27.94 -31.07
C ARG A 638 11.02 29.24 -30.28
N MET A 639 12.02 29.53 -29.43
CA MET A 639 12.14 30.80 -28.73
C MET A 639 13.06 31.75 -29.51
N SER A 640 12.47 32.73 -30.19
CA SER A 640 13.18 33.64 -31.10
C SER A 640 14.02 34.70 -30.39
N SER A 641 13.69 35.05 -29.14
CA SER A 641 14.44 36.06 -28.40
C SER A 641 14.34 35.87 -26.89
N GLN A 642 15.43 36.17 -26.17
CA GLN A 642 15.44 36.30 -24.71
C GLN A 642 14.53 37.44 -24.19
N LYS A 643 14.02 38.31 -25.07
CA LYS A 643 13.10 39.40 -24.72
C LYS A 643 11.63 38.96 -24.67
N ASP A 644 11.33 37.73 -25.07
CA ASP A 644 9.98 37.17 -24.98
C ASP A 644 9.50 37.11 -23.52
N GLY A 645 8.24 37.46 -23.27
CA GLY A 645 7.64 37.35 -21.94
C GLY A 645 7.58 35.90 -21.44
N LEU A 646 7.36 34.94 -22.35
CA LEU A 646 7.32 33.52 -22.03
C LEU A 646 8.70 32.99 -21.62
N PHE A 647 9.78 33.52 -22.22
CA PHE A 647 11.15 33.17 -21.85
C PHE A 647 11.40 33.45 -20.36
N LYS A 648 11.17 34.70 -19.92
CA LYS A 648 11.38 35.11 -18.52
C LYS A 648 10.51 34.33 -17.55
N GLU A 649 9.27 34.03 -17.95
CA GLU A 649 8.33 33.27 -17.13
C GLU A 649 8.84 31.85 -16.89
N ILE A 650 9.20 31.13 -17.96
CA ILE A 650 9.65 29.73 -17.85
C ILE A 650 10.97 29.66 -17.07
N THR A 651 11.95 30.51 -17.38
CA THR A 651 13.26 30.49 -16.68
C THR A 651 13.10 30.76 -15.19
N HIS A 652 12.28 31.74 -14.81
CA HIS A 652 12.04 32.06 -13.40
C HIS A 652 11.32 30.93 -12.67
N VAL A 653 10.25 30.39 -13.27
CA VAL A 653 9.45 29.33 -12.65
C VAL A 653 10.26 28.04 -12.52
N GLU A 654 10.99 27.62 -13.55
CA GLU A 654 11.81 26.40 -13.50
C GLU A 654 12.99 26.52 -12.53
N GLU A 655 13.65 27.69 -12.44
CA GLU A 655 14.71 27.92 -11.45
C GLU A 655 14.19 27.77 -10.01
N GLU A 656 13.05 28.38 -9.69
CA GLU A 656 12.43 28.25 -8.36
C GLU A 656 11.95 26.81 -8.09
N ILE A 657 11.44 26.12 -9.10
CA ILE A 657 11.09 24.69 -9.02
C ILE A 657 12.30 23.81 -8.75
N SER A 658 13.46 24.13 -9.34
CA SER A 658 14.73 23.45 -9.13
C SER A 658 15.16 23.50 -7.65
N ARG A 659 14.93 24.63 -6.97
CA ARG A 659 15.22 24.79 -5.54
C ARG A 659 14.35 23.87 -4.66
N PHE A 660 13.07 23.65 -5.03
CA PHE A 660 12.21 22.68 -4.33
C PHE A 660 12.60 21.21 -4.54
N ARG A 661 13.49 20.92 -5.49
CA ARG A 661 14.07 19.57 -5.69
C ARG A 661 15.37 19.36 -4.93
N SER A 662 15.94 20.41 -4.33
CA SER A 662 17.15 20.28 -3.51
C SER A 662 16.91 19.34 -2.33
N THR A 663 17.84 18.41 -2.14
CA THR A 663 17.81 17.44 -1.03
C THR A 663 18.14 18.07 0.32
N THR A 664 18.59 19.32 0.33
CA THR A 664 19.04 20.04 1.53
C THR A 664 18.29 21.34 1.77
N GLY A 665 17.65 21.90 0.73
CA GLY A 665 16.91 23.16 0.82
C GLY A 665 15.52 23.07 1.43
N ASN A 666 14.97 21.87 1.65
CA ASN A 666 13.57 21.68 2.05
C ASN A 666 13.44 20.95 3.39
N LEU A 667 13.61 21.69 4.50
CA LEU A 667 13.60 21.11 5.86
C LEU A 667 12.27 20.41 6.22
N GLN A 668 11.14 20.90 5.72
CA GLN A 668 9.81 20.31 5.98
C GLN A 668 9.63 18.92 5.35
N ASP A 669 10.49 18.52 4.41
CA ASP A 669 10.48 17.17 3.86
C ASP A 669 11.01 16.16 4.88
N TYR A 670 11.91 16.60 5.77
CA TYR A 670 12.60 15.76 6.75
C TYR A 670 12.11 15.94 8.19
N ILE A 671 11.54 17.12 8.52
CA ILE A 671 11.07 17.47 9.86
C ILE A 671 9.56 17.74 9.79
N PRO A 672 8.70 16.74 10.10
CA PRO A 672 7.25 16.87 9.96
C PRO A 672 6.63 18.01 10.78
N LEU A 673 7.21 18.39 11.92
CA LEU A 673 6.73 19.51 12.75
C LEU A 673 6.66 20.83 11.98
N LEU A 674 7.55 21.06 11.01
CA LEU A 674 7.53 22.27 10.20
C LEU A 674 6.29 22.39 9.30
N ARG A 675 5.57 21.28 9.09
CA ARG A 675 4.32 21.23 8.32
C ARG A 675 3.13 21.76 9.10
N LEU A 676 3.20 21.77 10.44
CA LEU A 676 2.14 22.27 11.31
C LEU A 676 2.12 23.82 11.41
N ASN A 677 3.05 24.50 10.74
CA ASN A 677 3.09 25.97 10.70
C ASN A 677 1.85 26.51 9.94
N PRO A 678 0.96 27.28 10.59
CA PRO A 678 -0.23 27.84 9.94
C PRO A 678 0.11 28.88 8.87
N ILE A 679 1.32 29.46 8.90
CA ILE A 679 1.83 30.42 7.90
C ILE A 679 2.97 29.75 7.11
N ASN A 680 2.66 28.66 6.42
CA ASN A 680 3.64 27.92 5.61
C ASN A 680 3.89 28.62 4.26
N MET A 681 4.71 29.67 4.27
CA MET A 681 5.09 30.44 3.08
C MET A 681 5.80 29.58 2.02
N HIS A 682 6.55 28.56 2.45
CA HIS A 682 7.28 27.66 1.56
C HIS A 682 6.34 26.84 0.68
N SER A 683 5.32 26.23 1.29
CA SER A 683 4.27 25.49 0.59
C SER A 683 3.33 26.41 -0.20
N ALA A 684 3.18 27.68 0.22
CA ALA A 684 2.46 28.68 -0.57
C ALA A 684 3.22 29.03 -1.86
N LYS A 685 4.53 29.29 -1.78
CA LYS A 685 5.39 29.54 -2.95
C LYS A 685 5.42 28.34 -3.91
N ALA A 686 5.48 27.12 -3.38
CA ALA A 686 5.39 25.91 -4.20
C ALA A 686 4.06 25.82 -4.97
N ARG A 687 2.92 26.13 -4.32
CA ARG A 687 1.61 26.17 -5.01
C ARG A 687 1.52 27.27 -6.07
N GLU A 688 2.12 28.43 -5.80
CA GLU A 688 2.19 29.53 -6.77
C GLU A 688 2.98 29.11 -8.02
N MET A 689 4.18 28.55 -7.85
CA MET A 689 5.02 28.10 -8.97
C MET A 689 4.33 26.96 -9.75
N ARG A 690 3.63 26.04 -9.07
CA ARG A 690 2.80 25.02 -9.73
C ARG A 690 1.76 25.66 -10.63
N SER A 691 0.97 26.60 -10.10
CA SER A 691 -0.09 27.28 -10.86
C SER A 691 0.45 27.99 -12.10
N ARG A 692 1.57 28.72 -11.97
CA ARG A 692 2.22 29.42 -13.08
C ARG A 692 2.75 28.44 -14.14
N ARG A 693 3.33 27.32 -13.73
CA ARG A 693 3.75 26.25 -14.65
C ARG A 693 2.60 25.64 -15.43
N ASP A 694 1.51 25.34 -14.74
CA ASP A 694 0.35 24.71 -15.36
C ASP A 694 -0.24 25.59 -16.48
N VAL A 695 -0.19 26.92 -16.32
CA VAL A 695 -0.64 27.88 -17.35
C VAL A 695 0.17 27.73 -18.64
N TYR A 696 1.50 27.82 -18.58
CA TYR A 696 2.29 27.75 -19.81
C TYR A 696 2.33 26.35 -20.40
N LEU A 697 2.31 25.28 -19.59
CA LEU A 697 2.23 23.90 -20.11
C LEU A 697 0.91 23.65 -20.84
N THR A 698 -0.20 24.15 -20.29
CA THR A 698 -1.51 24.06 -20.94
C THR A 698 -1.51 24.80 -22.28
N ASN A 699 -0.91 25.98 -22.33
CA ASN A 699 -0.79 26.75 -23.57
C ASN A 699 0.10 26.07 -24.61
N LEU A 700 1.23 25.49 -24.21
CA LEU A 700 2.13 24.75 -25.10
C LEU A 700 1.47 23.49 -25.68
N ASN A 701 0.76 22.73 -24.84
CA ASN A 701 0.02 21.54 -25.25
C ASN A 701 -1.10 21.91 -26.23
N ARG A 702 -1.96 22.87 -25.86
CA ARG A 702 -3.05 23.35 -26.73
C ARG A 702 -2.52 23.85 -28.08
N GLY A 703 -1.44 24.64 -28.07
CA GLY A 703 -0.85 25.17 -29.30
C GLY A 703 -0.29 24.06 -30.20
N LEU A 704 0.23 22.97 -29.62
CA LEU A 704 0.64 21.80 -30.40
C LEU A 704 -0.58 21.08 -31.00
N ASP A 705 -1.63 20.85 -30.21
CA ASP A 705 -2.85 20.19 -30.67
C ASP A 705 -3.50 20.95 -31.83
N GLU A 706 -3.56 22.29 -31.75
CA GLU A 706 -4.05 23.16 -32.83
C GLU A 706 -3.21 23.05 -34.10
N ARG A 707 -1.88 23.05 -33.99
CA ARG A 707 -0.97 22.86 -35.14
C ARG A 707 -1.09 21.46 -35.73
N MET A 708 -1.34 20.44 -34.92
CA MET A 708 -1.58 19.08 -35.39
C MET A 708 -2.90 18.98 -36.14
N ALA A 709 -3.98 19.54 -35.59
CA ALA A 709 -5.30 19.58 -36.23
C ALA A 709 -5.27 20.32 -37.58
N ASN A 710 -4.49 21.39 -37.66
CA ASN A 710 -4.32 22.18 -38.88
C ASN A 710 -3.27 21.62 -39.86
N GLY A 711 -2.58 20.53 -39.52
CA GLY A 711 -1.53 19.95 -40.36
C GLY A 711 -0.27 20.81 -40.50
N THR A 712 -0.05 21.78 -39.62
CA THR A 712 1.07 22.74 -39.64
C THR A 712 2.14 22.47 -38.55
N HIS A 713 1.99 21.40 -37.78
CA HIS A 713 2.95 21.02 -36.75
C HIS A 713 4.31 20.64 -37.36
N LYS A 714 5.39 20.95 -36.63
CA LYS A 714 6.73 20.46 -36.94
C LYS A 714 6.97 19.13 -36.21
N PRO A 715 7.82 18.24 -36.75
CA PRO A 715 8.22 17.02 -36.03
C PRO A 715 8.81 17.36 -34.66
N CYS A 716 8.24 16.79 -33.61
CA CYS A 716 8.69 16.93 -32.24
C CYS A 716 8.35 15.66 -31.45
N ILE A 717 8.93 15.50 -30.27
CA ILE A 717 8.77 14.30 -29.44
C ILE A 717 7.31 14.07 -29.10
N GLN A 718 6.59 15.11 -28.70
CA GLN A 718 5.18 14.96 -28.34
C GLN A 718 4.31 14.61 -29.56
N ALA A 719 4.53 15.25 -30.72
CA ALA A 719 3.80 14.91 -31.94
C ALA A 719 4.10 13.48 -32.41
N ASN A 720 5.38 13.07 -32.43
CA ASN A 720 5.78 11.74 -32.88
C ASN A 720 5.18 10.64 -32.01
N VAL A 721 5.08 10.86 -30.69
CA VAL A 721 4.46 9.89 -29.78
C VAL A 721 2.93 9.91 -29.88
N ILE A 722 2.30 11.06 -30.12
CA ILE A 722 0.84 11.13 -30.37
C ILE A 722 0.47 10.40 -31.67
N MET A 723 1.35 10.44 -32.69
CA MET A 723 1.15 9.79 -33.98
C MET A 723 1.44 8.29 -33.98
N ASP A 724 2.20 7.80 -32.99
CA ASP A 724 2.52 6.39 -32.84
C ASP A 724 1.34 5.64 -32.21
N GLN A 725 0.58 4.90 -33.02
CA GLN A 725 -0.60 4.13 -32.56
C GLN A 725 -0.23 2.97 -31.62
N ASP A 726 1.04 2.54 -31.60
CA ASP A 726 1.54 1.51 -30.68
C ASP A 726 2.02 2.11 -29.34
N ALA A 727 2.13 3.44 -29.25
CA ALA A 727 2.50 4.14 -28.03
C ALA A 727 1.32 4.15 -27.03
N LYS A 728 1.30 3.16 -26.12
CA LYS A 728 0.35 3.06 -25.00
C LYS A 728 0.59 4.10 -23.89
N LEU A 729 0.71 5.38 -24.22
CA LEU A 729 0.94 6.49 -23.28
C LEU A 729 -0.29 7.39 -23.19
N ASN A 730 -0.68 7.79 -21.98
CA ASN A 730 -1.76 8.77 -21.80
C ASN A 730 -1.24 10.22 -21.81
N ASN A 731 -2.14 11.20 -21.90
CA ASN A 731 -1.78 12.63 -21.98
C ASN A 731 -0.92 13.14 -20.80
N ALA A 732 -1.14 12.61 -19.59
CA ALA A 732 -0.34 12.97 -18.42
C ALA A 732 1.08 12.36 -18.50
N GLU A 733 1.19 11.13 -19.02
CA GLU A 733 2.46 10.48 -19.27
C GLU A 733 3.28 11.18 -20.34
N LEU A 734 2.63 11.68 -21.40
CA LEU A 734 3.25 12.50 -22.45
C LEU A 734 3.74 13.85 -21.90
N THR A 735 2.87 14.58 -21.21
CA THR A 735 3.24 15.87 -20.57
C THR A 735 4.42 15.70 -19.62
N SER A 736 4.48 14.57 -18.91
CA SER A 736 5.60 14.23 -18.02
C SER A 736 6.91 14.00 -18.76
N ILE A 737 6.90 13.39 -19.96
CA ILE A 737 8.10 13.24 -20.80
C ILE A 737 8.60 14.63 -21.24
N SER A 738 7.70 15.47 -21.77
CA SER A 738 8.05 16.83 -22.22
C SER A 738 8.59 17.69 -21.09
N LEU A 739 7.95 17.65 -19.91
CA LEU A 739 8.42 18.36 -18.72
C LEU A 739 9.77 17.83 -18.21
N THR A 740 10.03 16.53 -18.35
CA THR A 740 11.33 15.94 -17.98
C THR A 740 12.45 16.54 -18.82
N MET A 741 12.22 16.75 -20.11
CA MET A 741 13.21 17.31 -21.03
C MET A 741 13.40 18.82 -20.84
N LEU A 742 12.30 19.57 -20.66
CA LEU A 742 12.36 21.00 -20.33
C LEU A 742 13.19 21.23 -19.06
N SER A 743 12.83 20.54 -17.98
CA SER A 743 13.44 20.75 -16.67
C SER A 743 14.87 20.19 -16.59
N GLY A 744 15.16 19.11 -17.31
CA GLY A 744 16.52 18.53 -17.36
C GLY A 744 17.48 19.33 -18.23
N GLY A 745 17.05 19.71 -19.43
CA GLY A 745 17.89 20.41 -20.42
C GLY A 745 18.19 21.86 -20.05
N LEU A 746 17.21 22.57 -19.49
CA LEU A 746 17.35 24.00 -19.17
C LEU A 746 18.43 24.25 -18.12
N ASP A 747 18.32 23.67 -16.92
CA ASP A 747 19.22 24.01 -15.81
C ASP A 747 20.63 23.43 -16.00
N THR A 748 20.72 22.17 -16.44
CA THR A 748 21.99 21.41 -16.38
C THR A 748 22.98 21.80 -17.48
N VAL A 749 22.52 21.91 -18.73
CA VAL A 749 23.37 22.34 -19.86
C VAL A 749 23.76 23.80 -19.69
N THR A 750 22.80 24.65 -19.30
CA THR A 750 23.07 26.06 -19.05
C THR A 750 24.19 26.24 -18.04
N THR A 751 24.10 25.55 -16.91
CA THR A 751 25.12 25.59 -15.87
C THR A 751 26.47 25.10 -16.37
N GLN A 752 26.48 24.01 -17.15
CA GLN A 752 27.71 23.42 -17.67
C GLN A 752 28.45 24.34 -18.65
N VAL A 753 27.72 25.04 -19.53
CA VAL A 753 28.28 26.02 -20.46
C VAL A 753 28.74 27.27 -19.70
N ALA A 754 27.97 27.73 -18.71
CA ALA A 754 28.33 28.89 -17.90
C ALA A 754 29.65 28.67 -17.12
N TRP A 755 29.87 27.47 -16.54
CA TRP A 755 31.15 27.14 -15.93
C TRP A 755 32.30 27.07 -16.92
N PHE A 756 32.05 26.49 -18.10
CA PHE A 756 33.05 26.35 -19.14
C PHE A 756 33.54 27.71 -19.62
N VAL A 757 32.63 28.66 -19.89
CA VAL A 757 32.99 30.03 -20.28
C VAL A 757 33.82 30.73 -19.19
N ALA A 758 33.43 30.61 -17.91
CA ALA A 758 34.16 31.20 -16.78
C ALA A 758 35.60 30.65 -16.66
N MET A 759 35.77 29.36 -16.95
CA MET A 759 37.06 28.67 -16.97
C MET A 759 37.93 29.13 -18.13
N LEU A 760 37.38 29.11 -19.35
CA LEU A 760 38.11 29.49 -20.55
C LEU A 760 38.61 30.93 -20.47
N ALA A 761 37.79 31.86 -19.96
CA ALA A 761 38.16 33.27 -19.79
C ALA A 761 39.46 33.48 -18.99
N GLN A 762 39.87 32.50 -18.19
CA GLN A 762 41.05 32.56 -17.31
C GLN A 762 42.10 31.49 -17.62
N ARG A 763 41.82 30.58 -18.56
CA ARG A 763 42.72 29.49 -18.97
C ARG A 763 43.05 29.58 -20.46
N PRO A 764 43.82 30.59 -20.88
CA PRO A 764 44.23 30.75 -22.28
C PRO A 764 45.01 29.54 -22.79
N ASP A 765 45.77 28.87 -21.92
CA ASP A 765 46.52 27.64 -22.24
C ASP A 765 45.60 26.50 -22.70
N ILE A 766 44.41 26.37 -22.12
CA ILE A 766 43.41 25.38 -22.53
C ILE A 766 42.72 25.82 -23.82
N GLN A 767 42.40 27.12 -23.96
CA GLN A 767 41.81 27.66 -25.19
C GLN A 767 42.71 27.42 -26.40
N GLU A 768 44.01 27.71 -26.29
CA GLU A 768 44.98 27.56 -27.38
C GLU A 768 45.13 26.12 -27.82
N LYS A 769 45.25 25.18 -26.88
CA LYS A 769 45.26 23.74 -27.18
C LYS A 769 43.99 23.27 -27.89
N ALA A 770 42.84 23.74 -27.43
CA ALA A 770 41.55 23.36 -28.01
C ALA A 770 41.40 23.86 -29.45
N VAL A 771 41.81 25.11 -29.69
CA VAL A 771 41.81 25.70 -31.04
C VAL A 771 42.79 24.98 -31.95
N ALA A 772 44.00 24.67 -31.49
CA ALA A 772 44.96 23.89 -32.26
C ALA A 772 44.39 22.54 -32.69
N ALA A 773 43.69 21.84 -31.78
CA ALA A 773 43.03 20.57 -32.10
C ALA A 773 41.83 20.73 -33.06
N ILE A 774 41.06 21.82 -32.96
CA ILE A 774 39.98 22.13 -33.92
C ILE A 774 40.55 22.42 -35.31
N ARG A 775 41.71 23.10 -35.38
CA ARG A 775 42.39 23.50 -36.63
C ARG A 775 42.88 22.33 -37.47
N GLU A 776 43.00 21.12 -36.89
CA GLU A 776 43.27 19.89 -37.63
C GLU A 776 42.10 19.49 -38.56
N PHE A 777 40.88 19.93 -38.26
CA PHE A 777 39.65 19.57 -38.99
C PHE A 777 38.98 20.77 -39.67
N TYR A 778 39.05 21.97 -39.06
CA TYR A 778 38.38 23.18 -39.54
C TYR A 778 39.33 24.36 -39.69
N SER A 779 39.34 24.94 -40.89
CA SER A 779 40.15 26.13 -41.18
C SER A 779 39.60 27.38 -40.49
N GLU A 780 40.41 28.44 -40.43
CA GLU A 780 40.00 29.74 -39.85
C GLU A 780 38.80 30.35 -40.55
N LYS A 781 38.59 29.98 -41.83
CA LYS A 781 37.48 30.42 -42.67
C LYS A 781 36.14 29.76 -42.33
N GLN A 782 36.12 28.79 -41.40
CA GLN A 782 34.93 28.03 -41.01
C GLN A 782 34.62 28.18 -39.51
N PRO A 783 34.34 29.41 -39.01
CA PRO A 783 34.19 29.67 -37.57
C PRO A 783 33.02 28.88 -36.94
N MET A 784 31.98 28.58 -37.71
CA MET A 784 30.81 27.84 -37.24
C MET A 784 31.02 26.33 -37.17
N CYS A 785 32.07 25.78 -37.78
CA CYS A 785 32.28 24.32 -37.91
C CYS A 785 31.06 23.57 -38.51
N ASP A 786 31.22 22.30 -38.84
CA ASP A 786 30.10 21.49 -39.33
C ASP A 786 29.23 21.01 -38.16
N SER A 787 27.91 21.18 -38.26
CA SER A 787 26.96 20.62 -37.29
C SER A 787 26.88 19.10 -37.36
N GLU A 788 27.31 18.47 -38.46
CA GLU A 788 27.36 17.02 -38.65
C GLU A 788 28.65 16.37 -38.10
N ASP A 789 29.59 17.15 -37.55
CA ASP A 789 30.78 16.60 -36.87
C ASP A 789 30.37 15.82 -35.62
N ASP A 790 30.25 14.50 -35.72
CA ASP A 790 29.96 13.62 -34.59
C ASP A 790 31.22 13.21 -33.80
N GLN A 791 31.81 14.18 -33.08
CA GLN A 791 32.88 13.96 -32.10
C GLN A 791 34.23 13.57 -32.72
N GLN A 792 34.57 14.07 -33.91
CA GLN A 792 35.85 13.80 -34.58
C GLN A 792 37.04 14.42 -33.83
N CYS A 793 36.88 15.64 -33.29
CA CYS A 793 37.93 16.29 -32.51
C CYS A 793 38.02 15.70 -31.10
N ARG A 794 38.87 14.69 -30.93
CA ARG A 794 39.06 13.95 -29.66
C ARG A 794 39.38 14.85 -28.46
N TYR A 795 40.09 15.95 -28.66
CA TYR A 795 40.41 16.89 -27.58
C TYR A 795 39.16 17.67 -27.11
N ILE A 796 38.23 18.02 -28.01
CA ILE A 796 36.95 18.64 -27.60
C ILE A 796 36.07 17.62 -26.87
N VAL A 797 36.05 16.35 -27.28
CA VAL A 797 35.39 15.28 -26.52
C VAL A 797 35.97 15.16 -25.11
N ALA A 798 37.30 15.18 -25.01
CA ALA A 798 38.01 15.15 -23.73
C ALA A 798 37.69 16.38 -22.87
N LEU A 799 37.56 17.57 -23.46
CA LEU A 799 37.15 18.80 -22.79
C LEU A 799 35.72 18.73 -22.25
N VAL A 800 34.77 18.20 -23.03
CA VAL A 800 33.38 18.01 -22.59
C VAL A 800 33.34 17.03 -21.41
N ARG A 801 34.04 15.91 -21.49
CA ARG A 801 34.06 14.92 -20.40
C ARG A 801 34.74 15.47 -19.15
N GLU A 802 35.81 16.23 -19.31
CA GLU A 802 36.49 16.88 -18.19
C GLU A 802 35.65 17.99 -17.58
N SER A 803 34.94 18.78 -18.37
CA SER A 803 34.03 19.80 -17.85
C SER A 803 32.88 19.19 -17.05
N LEU A 804 32.30 18.10 -17.54
CA LEU A 804 31.25 17.35 -16.84
C LEU A 804 31.75 16.74 -15.53
N ARG A 805 32.97 16.19 -15.50
CA ARG A 805 33.61 15.63 -14.30
C ARG A 805 33.96 16.72 -13.30
N TYR A 806 34.63 17.76 -13.77
CA TYR A 806 35.22 18.78 -12.90
C TYR A 806 34.18 19.70 -12.29
N TYR A 807 33.15 20.10 -13.03
CA TYR A 807 32.11 20.97 -12.50
C TYR A 807 30.99 20.21 -11.81
N THR A 808 30.66 19.01 -12.32
CA THR A 808 29.58 18.14 -11.81
C THR A 808 28.35 18.97 -11.41
N VAL A 809 27.64 19.51 -12.40
CA VAL A 809 26.54 20.47 -12.19
C VAL A 809 25.50 19.98 -11.17
N LEU A 810 25.22 18.68 -11.17
CA LEU A 810 24.38 17.99 -10.20
C LEU A 810 25.27 17.19 -9.23
N ARG A 811 25.83 17.86 -8.21
CA ARG A 811 26.81 17.26 -7.29
C ARG A 811 26.28 16.07 -6.51
N LEU A 812 25.05 16.19 -6.03
CA LEU A 812 24.28 15.09 -5.48
C LEU A 812 23.27 14.67 -6.53
N ALA A 813 23.39 13.43 -7.02
CA ALA A 813 22.34 12.90 -7.87
C ALA A 813 21.03 12.83 -7.07
N LEU A 814 19.90 12.90 -7.78
CA LEU A 814 18.59 12.76 -7.14
C LEU A 814 18.56 11.48 -6.27
N PRO A 815 17.92 11.49 -5.09
CA PRO A 815 17.90 10.34 -4.18
C PRO A 815 17.32 9.07 -4.79
N ARG A 816 17.80 7.90 -4.38
CA ARG A 816 17.16 6.60 -4.67
C ARG A 816 16.43 6.09 -3.44
N ALA A 817 15.36 5.35 -3.67
CA ALA A 817 14.74 4.49 -2.66
C ALA A 817 14.94 3.03 -3.09
N SER A 818 15.34 2.17 -2.17
CA SER A 818 15.47 0.73 -2.42
C SER A 818 14.09 0.05 -2.44
N VAL A 819 13.81 -0.75 -3.47
CA VAL A 819 12.56 -1.55 -3.56
C VAL A 819 12.70 -2.95 -2.98
N ARG A 820 13.93 -3.33 -2.62
CA ARG A 820 14.36 -4.59 -2.02
C ARG A 820 15.67 -4.35 -1.28
N ASP A 821 16.05 -5.27 -0.41
CA ASP A 821 17.32 -5.18 0.30
C ASP A 821 18.50 -5.15 -0.67
N VAL A 822 19.54 -4.39 -0.31
CA VAL A 822 20.73 -4.18 -1.15
C VAL A 822 21.97 -4.66 -0.39
N PRO A 823 22.59 -5.77 -0.82
CA PRO A 823 23.83 -6.23 -0.22
C PRO A 823 25.01 -5.32 -0.62
N TYR A 824 25.85 -4.98 0.37
CA TYR A 824 27.09 -4.24 0.17
C TYR A 824 28.15 -4.69 1.18
N GLY A 825 29.08 -5.53 0.72
CA GLY A 825 30.05 -6.17 1.62
C GLY A 825 29.34 -7.03 2.66
N GLU A 826 29.63 -6.81 3.94
CA GLU A 826 28.99 -7.50 5.08
C GLU A 826 27.72 -6.79 5.59
N VAL A 827 27.31 -5.70 4.91
CA VAL A 827 26.15 -4.89 5.28
C VAL A 827 24.99 -5.21 4.35
N LEU A 828 23.80 -5.37 4.93
CA LEU A 828 22.54 -5.41 4.19
C LEU A 828 21.80 -4.08 4.38
N ILE A 829 21.66 -3.29 3.32
CA ILE A 829 20.89 -2.05 3.34
C ILE A 829 19.41 -2.43 3.14
N PRO A 830 18.51 -2.15 4.10
CA PRO A 830 17.13 -2.63 4.04
C PRO A 830 16.32 -1.97 2.92
N LYS A 831 15.28 -2.66 2.45
CA LYS A 831 14.22 -2.11 1.58
C LYS A 831 13.64 -0.83 2.18
N GLY A 832 13.30 0.13 1.32
CA GLY A 832 12.81 1.45 1.74
C GLY A 832 13.91 2.44 2.12
N SER A 833 15.17 2.01 2.21
CA SER A 833 16.30 2.89 2.49
C SER A 833 16.47 3.97 1.41
N VAL A 834 16.73 5.19 1.86
CA VAL A 834 17.09 6.31 0.99
C VAL A 834 18.61 6.31 0.78
N ILE A 835 19.04 6.30 -0.48
CA ILE A 835 20.47 6.26 -0.84
C ILE A 835 20.82 7.43 -1.74
N PHE A 836 21.83 8.20 -1.34
CA PHE A 836 22.36 9.34 -2.07
C PHE A 836 23.65 8.94 -2.80
N LEU A 837 23.70 9.22 -4.10
CA LEU A 837 24.93 9.15 -4.89
C LEU A 837 25.58 10.53 -4.89
N ASN A 838 26.73 10.65 -4.23
CA ASN A 838 27.55 11.84 -4.30
C ASN A 838 28.40 11.79 -5.58
N ALA A 839 27.82 12.24 -6.69
CA ALA A 839 28.48 12.26 -7.99
C ALA A 839 29.74 13.13 -7.97
N TRP A 840 29.74 14.22 -7.18
CA TRP A 840 30.91 15.08 -6.96
C TRP A 840 32.09 14.28 -6.39
N ALA A 841 31.86 13.54 -5.31
CA ALA A 841 32.92 12.73 -4.69
C ALA A 841 33.42 11.63 -5.62
N CYS A 842 32.51 10.95 -6.34
CA CYS A 842 32.88 9.88 -7.28
C CYS A 842 33.68 10.41 -8.49
N ASN A 843 33.35 11.61 -9.00
CA ASN A 843 34.09 12.26 -10.09
C ASN A 843 35.45 12.84 -9.63
N MET A 844 35.63 13.03 -8.32
CA MET A 844 36.85 13.50 -7.67
C MET A 844 37.63 12.39 -6.95
N ASP A 845 37.32 11.14 -7.27
CA ASP A 845 37.90 9.96 -6.63
C ASP A 845 39.37 9.78 -7.04
N SER A 846 40.27 9.84 -6.06
CA SER A 846 41.72 9.70 -6.27
C SER A 846 42.15 8.28 -6.61
N GLU A 847 41.30 7.27 -6.39
CA GLU A 847 41.56 5.90 -6.84
C GLU A 847 41.36 5.74 -8.35
N VAL A 848 40.58 6.64 -8.98
CA VAL A 848 40.34 6.65 -10.42
C VAL A 848 41.24 7.68 -11.12
N TRP A 849 41.41 8.85 -10.52
CA TRP A 849 42.05 10.00 -11.14
C TRP A 849 43.27 10.48 -10.36
N THR A 850 44.41 10.58 -11.04
CA THR A 850 45.55 11.36 -10.53
C THR A 850 45.22 12.85 -10.59
N ASP A 851 45.53 13.59 -9.53
CA ASP A 851 45.22 15.02 -9.37
C ASP A 851 43.78 15.38 -9.75
N PRO A 852 42.76 14.84 -9.03
CA PRO A 852 41.36 15.00 -9.41
C PRO A 852 40.89 16.47 -9.39
N GLU A 853 41.55 17.31 -8.60
CA GLU A 853 41.25 18.74 -8.39
C GLU A 853 41.88 19.66 -9.45
N VAL A 854 42.69 19.11 -10.34
CA VAL A 854 43.23 19.83 -11.50
C VAL A 854 42.33 19.59 -12.71
N PHE A 855 41.91 20.66 -13.36
CA PHE A 855 41.21 20.55 -14.65
C PHE A 855 42.23 20.18 -15.74
N ARG A 856 42.19 18.92 -16.21
CA ARG A 856 43.12 18.37 -17.21
C ARG A 856 42.38 17.50 -18.23
N PRO A 857 42.00 18.02 -19.40
CA PRO A 857 41.29 17.26 -20.44
C PRO A 857 42.03 16.00 -20.89
N GLU A 858 43.36 16.04 -20.94
CA GLU A 858 44.23 14.98 -21.45
C GLU A 858 44.01 13.63 -20.74
N ARG A 859 43.51 13.63 -19.50
CA ARG A 859 43.17 12.40 -18.76
C ARG A 859 42.15 11.51 -19.49
N TRP A 860 41.29 12.10 -20.32
CA TRP A 860 40.30 11.37 -21.13
C TRP A 860 40.87 10.83 -22.44
N LEU A 861 42.05 11.30 -22.86
CA LEU A 861 42.82 10.69 -23.93
C LEU A 861 43.62 9.50 -23.42
N GLU A 862 44.14 9.62 -22.19
CA GLU A 862 44.84 8.56 -21.46
C GLU A 862 43.91 7.41 -21.07
N GLN A 863 42.70 7.72 -20.56
CA GLN A 863 41.70 6.74 -20.12
C GLN A 863 40.29 7.06 -20.67
N PRO A 864 40.00 6.73 -21.94
CA PRO A 864 38.73 7.04 -22.58
C PRO A 864 37.50 6.40 -21.93
N ASP A 865 37.67 5.22 -21.33
CA ASP A 865 36.59 4.41 -20.76
C ASP A 865 36.39 4.61 -19.25
N ALA A 866 37.09 5.59 -18.66
CA ALA A 866 36.95 5.90 -17.25
C ALA A 866 35.50 6.31 -16.90
N PRO A 867 35.02 5.95 -15.70
CA PRO A 867 33.64 6.19 -15.30
C PRO A 867 33.37 7.68 -15.09
N LEU A 868 32.19 8.13 -15.54
CA LEU A 868 31.68 9.49 -15.31
C LEU A 868 30.32 9.39 -14.58
N PHE A 869 30.19 10.07 -13.45
CA PHE A 869 29.01 9.97 -12.59
C PHE A 869 28.02 11.14 -12.74
N THR A 870 28.35 12.14 -13.57
CA THR A 870 27.54 13.35 -13.80
C THR A 870 26.14 13.04 -14.33
N TYR A 871 26.00 11.97 -15.12
CA TYR A 871 24.71 11.49 -15.63
C TYR A 871 24.03 10.47 -14.70
N GLY A 872 24.61 10.19 -13.53
CA GLY A 872 24.20 9.12 -12.63
C GLY A 872 24.56 7.72 -13.15
N VAL A 873 24.17 6.69 -12.41
CA VAL A 873 24.48 5.27 -12.72
C VAL A 873 23.24 4.38 -12.61
N GLY A 874 23.24 3.28 -13.37
CA GLY A 874 22.25 2.20 -13.28
C GLY A 874 20.88 2.57 -13.82
N TYR A 875 19.82 2.00 -13.23
CA TYR A 875 18.46 2.06 -13.77
C TYR A 875 17.88 3.48 -13.94
N ARG A 876 18.38 4.49 -13.21
CA ARG A 876 17.97 5.90 -13.40
C ARG A 876 19.12 6.81 -13.86
N MET A 877 20.07 6.26 -14.62
CA MET A 877 20.98 7.08 -15.42
C MET A 877 20.18 8.01 -16.35
N CYS A 878 20.72 9.20 -16.61
CA CYS A 878 20.10 10.23 -17.44
C CYS A 878 19.79 9.70 -18.85
N ALA A 879 18.52 9.82 -19.25
CA ALA A 879 18.07 9.41 -20.59
C ALA A 879 18.58 10.34 -21.70
N GLY A 880 18.82 11.62 -21.39
CA GLY A 880 19.26 12.63 -22.35
C GLY A 880 20.78 12.77 -22.49
N SER A 881 21.57 11.82 -21.97
CA SER A 881 23.04 11.93 -21.97
C SER A 881 23.63 12.04 -23.39
N LEU A 882 23.11 11.28 -24.37
CA LEU A 882 23.58 11.36 -25.76
C LEU A 882 23.36 12.75 -26.37
N LEU A 883 22.13 13.28 -26.23
CA LEU A 883 21.78 14.61 -26.72
C LEU A 883 22.62 15.70 -26.04
N ALA A 884 22.79 15.63 -24.71
CA ALA A 884 23.57 16.61 -23.97
C ALA A 884 25.06 16.62 -24.38
N ASN A 885 25.67 15.44 -24.61
CA ASN A 885 27.06 15.39 -25.08
C ASN A 885 27.19 15.94 -26.51
N ARG A 886 26.22 15.66 -27.40
CA ARG A 886 26.16 16.24 -28.75
C ARG A 886 26.08 17.77 -28.69
N GLU A 887 25.18 18.30 -27.88
CA GLU A 887 24.98 19.74 -27.70
C GLU A 887 26.23 20.43 -27.13
N LEU A 888 26.78 19.90 -26.03
CA LEU A 888 27.98 20.46 -25.40
C LEU A 888 29.19 20.44 -26.34
N TYR A 889 29.39 19.35 -27.09
CA TYR A 889 30.47 19.25 -28.08
C TYR A 889 30.37 20.35 -29.13
N LEU A 890 29.18 20.51 -29.74
CA LEU A 890 28.97 21.51 -30.79
C LEU A 890 29.12 22.95 -30.25
N VAL A 891 28.55 23.24 -29.07
CA VAL A 891 28.67 24.54 -28.41
C VAL A 891 30.13 24.86 -28.11
N TYR A 892 30.88 23.92 -27.54
CA TYR A 892 32.28 24.15 -27.15
C TYR A 892 33.15 24.40 -28.38
N MET A 893 32.97 23.57 -29.42
CA MET A 893 33.69 23.69 -30.68
C MET A 893 33.43 25.05 -31.35
N ARG A 894 32.15 25.45 -31.50
CA ARG A 894 31.75 26.73 -32.10
C ARG A 894 32.27 27.92 -31.32
N LEU A 895 32.11 27.89 -30.00
CA LEU A 895 32.52 28.96 -29.12
C LEU A 895 34.04 29.19 -29.18
N LEU A 896 34.83 28.12 -29.08
CA LEU A 896 36.30 28.19 -29.12
C LEU A 896 36.83 28.58 -30.50
N ASN A 897 36.22 28.09 -31.58
CA ASN A 897 36.65 28.43 -32.94
C ASN A 897 36.26 29.86 -33.35
N SER A 898 35.12 30.36 -32.86
CA SER A 898 34.63 31.70 -33.17
C SER A 898 35.28 32.80 -32.34
N PHE A 899 35.51 32.56 -31.04
CA PHE A 899 35.95 33.59 -30.10
C PHE A 899 37.23 33.22 -29.34
N LYS A 900 38.04 34.24 -29.08
CA LYS A 900 38.95 34.29 -27.94
C LYS A 900 38.17 34.85 -26.75
N ILE A 901 38.06 34.07 -25.68
CA ILE A 901 37.33 34.48 -24.48
C ILE A 901 38.32 35.08 -23.50
N GLU A 902 38.09 36.33 -23.09
CA GLU A 902 38.94 37.03 -22.13
C GLU A 902 38.18 37.38 -20.86
N LYS A 903 38.91 37.29 -19.74
CA LYS A 903 38.45 37.74 -18.44
C LYS A 903 38.06 39.22 -18.49
N TYR A 904 36.86 39.53 -18.01
CA TYR A 904 36.43 40.90 -17.72
C TYR A 904 36.17 41.05 -16.22
N ASP A 905 35.23 40.28 -15.69
CA ASP A 905 35.02 40.18 -14.25
C ASP A 905 35.97 39.16 -13.61
N ASP A 906 36.30 39.37 -12.33
CA ASP A 906 37.06 38.43 -11.52
C ASP A 906 36.16 37.29 -11.00
N VAL A 907 35.78 36.39 -11.92
CA VAL A 907 34.95 35.23 -11.60
C VAL A 907 35.78 34.12 -10.96
N ASP A 908 35.39 33.65 -9.78
CA ASP A 908 35.96 32.44 -9.20
C ASP A 908 35.45 31.22 -9.98
N HIS A 909 36.29 30.62 -10.82
CA HIS A 909 35.92 29.44 -11.61
C HIS A 909 36.09 28.11 -10.84
N HIS A 910 36.50 28.14 -9.57
CA HIS A 910 36.68 26.93 -8.79
C HIS A 910 35.30 26.35 -8.43
N PRO A 911 35.06 25.05 -8.65
CA PRO A 911 33.73 24.46 -8.53
C PRO A 911 33.13 24.71 -7.14
N ILE A 912 33.88 24.53 -6.06
CA ILE A 912 33.31 24.66 -4.71
C ILE A 912 33.05 26.11 -4.32
N SER A 913 34.06 26.98 -4.43
CA SER A 913 34.05 28.36 -3.90
C SER A 913 33.35 29.35 -4.83
N GLY A 914 33.39 29.10 -6.14
CA GLY A 914 32.72 29.90 -7.15
C GLY A 914 31.22 29.63 -7.28
N ASN A 915 30.69 28.60 -6.62
CA ASN A 915 29.27 28.28 -6.67
C ASN A 915 28.44 29.41 -6.03
N ALA A 916 27.44 29.90 -6.77
CA ALA A 916 26.55 30.98 -6.34
C ALA A 916 25.70 30.57 -5.15
N ASP A 917 25.13 29.37 -5.20
CA ASP A 917 24.31 28.81 -4.13
C ASP A 917 24.69 27.33 -3.89
N PRO A 918 25.54 27.07 -2.89
CA PRO A 918 25.90 25.73 -2.44
C PRO A 918 24.74 24.83 -1.96
N THR A 919 23.55 25.40 -1.71
CA THR A 919 22.36 24.66 -1.24
C THR A 919 21.39 24.30 -2.36
N SER A 920 21.56 24.91 -3.54
CA SER A 920 20.76 24.62 -4.73
C SER A 920 21.00 23.19 -5.23
N LEU A 921 20.02 22.66 -5.97
CA LEU A 921 20.15 21.36 -6.62
C LEU A 921 21.29 21.39 -7.65
N VAL A 922 21.37 22.48 -8.42
CA VAL A 922 22.35 22.68 -9.49
C VAL A 922 23.37 23.72 -9.05
N ALA A 923 24.66 23.38 -9.16
CA ALA A 923 25.75 24.24 -8.74
C ALA A 923 26.10 25.24 -9.84
N MET A 924 25.48 26.42 -9.84
CA MET A 924 25.72 27.48 -10.82
C MET A 924 26.91 28.38 -10.45
N PRO A 925 27.68 28.93 -11.40
CA PRO A 925 28.63 29.98 -11.10
C PRO A 925 27.91 31.27 -10.68
N ARG A 926 28.58 32.16 -9.94
CA ARG A 926 28.07 33.51 -9.68
C ARG A 926 27.90 34.28 -10.99
N PRO A 927 26.94 35.20 -11.11
CA PRO A 927 26.81 36.05 -12.30
C PRO A 927 28.12 36.78 -12.61
N TYR A 928 28.53 36.76 -13.89
CA TYR A 928 29.76 37.38 -14.35
C TYR A 928 29.63 37.82 -15.80
N LYS A 929 30.50 38.74 -16.23
CA LYS A 929 30.69 39.11 -17.62
C LYS A 929 32.05 38.66 -18.13
N ALA A 930 32.09 38.31 -19.40
CA ALA A 930 33.31 37.99 -20.15
C ALA A 930 33.35 38.74 -21.48
N ARG A 931 34.54 38.91 -22.05
CA ARG A 931 34.71 39.44 -23.41
C ARG A 931 34.84 38.29 -24.39
N PHE A 932 34.03 38.34 -25.45
CA PHE A 932 34.05 37.37 -26.54
C PHE A 932 34.61 38.08 -27.77
N ILE A 933 35.93 37.98 -27.97
CA ILE A 933 36.63 38.67 -29.05
C ILE A 933 36.65 37.74 -30.27
N PRO A 934 36.05 38.12 -31.42
CA PRO A 934 36.13 37.31 -32.63
C PRO A 934 37.58 36.96 -32.95
N ARG A 935 37.88 35.69 -33.22
CA ARG A 935 39.23 35.30 -33.65
C ARG A 935 39.59 35.89 -35.01
N ASP A 936 38.58 35.96 -35.88
CA ASP A 936 38.59 36.67 -37.15
C ASP A 936 37.26 37.40 -37.29
N LEU A 937 37.31 38.74 -37.31
CA LEU A 937 36.14 39.60 -37.36
C LEU A 937 35.39 39.50 -38.70
N GLU A 938 36.12 39.50 -39.82
CA GLU A 938 35.52 39.50 -41.16
C GLU A 938 34.86 38.15 -41.43
N THR A 939 35.59 37.07 -41.16
CA THR A 939 35.10 35.71 -41.38
C THR A 939 33.89 35.40 -40.49
N LEU A 940 33.93 35.77 -39.20
CA LEU A 940 32.79 35.53 -38.30
C LEU A 940 31.57 36.37 -38.71
N SER A 941 31.76 37.63 -39.10
CA SER A 941 30.67 38.49 -39.57
C SER A 941 30.03 37.95 -40.85
N GLU A 942 30.82 37.43 -41.80
CA GLU A 942 30.28 36.84 -43.03
C GLU A 942 29.52 35.55 -42.73
N ALA A 943 30.09 34.64 -41.92
CA ALA A 943 29.42 33.39 -41.54
C ALA A 943 28.08 33.64 -40.82
N LEU A 944 28.00 34.68 -39.98
CA LEU A 944 26.75 35.10 -39.34
C LEU A 944 25.74 35.66 -40.35
N ARG A 945 26.16 36.47 -41.34
CA ARG A 945 25.30 36.98 -42.41
C ARG A 945 24.79 35.89 -43.35
N GLU A 946 25.60 34.88 -43.64
CA GLU A 946 25.18 33.70 -44.40
C GLU A 946 24.12 32.90 -43.64
N SER A 947 24.25 32.79 -42.31
CA SER A 947 23.26 32.10 -41.46
C SER A 947 21.89 32.81 -41.38
N GLU A 948 21.80 34.11 -41.72
CA GLU A 948 20.53 34.84 -41.78
C GLU A 948 19.75 34.62 -43.08
N LYS A 949 20.42 34.14 -44.14
CA LYS A 949 19.83 33.90 -45.47
C LYS A 949 19.32 32.46 -45.66
N ALA A 950 19.75 31.54 -44.79
CA ALA A 950 19.38 30.13 -44.77
C ALA A 950 18.31 29.87 -43.71
#